data_AF-I7BSX5-F1
#
_entry.id   AF-I7BSX5-F1
#
_cell.length_a   1.000
_cell.length_b   1.000
_cell.length_c   1.000
_cell.angle_alpha   90.00
_cell.angle_beta   90.00
_cell.angle_gamma   90.00
#
_symmetry.space_group_name_H-M   'P 1'
#
loop_
_entity.id
_entity.type
_entity.pdbx_description
1 polymer ?
#
loop_
_entity_poly.entity_id
_entity_poly.type
_entity_poly.pdbx_seq_one_letter_code
_entity_poly.pdbx_strand_id
1 'polypeptide(L)'
;MADQTQRLEIATVRAEVGSNIVYRFANDAAAAGPIPTESGGIQNLKQVILEIQAEAAEKISISTTIYPTVAAGLGATANQGIFLVQSDDANEIYAVWKNEEGTAVNTGKTALSATAIQTALDASNEAAQAAEDAADVATTRTARYLAPSATPPVVRDDGLPLQVGDVWFNTVDQSEYRYTDNGWRANDSLQAVADLREELEPDQVRKLATYSALRNYTGSYKFVEITQKGIDGLFVALPFDPKDVDDGATKIVSADGLITWVRSFSGAAYASWWGLNGSGDETSKLQQAFDNSGGWLEFEFGKTYRYNPAIGINVSKPLRLVTNGSIFRETAANTDFSFNITASPFHADSMKFEFVGSGNARFNERGVTISGSNIRIGSISITAENSQTGANNSAYCGIKIGPETNDVLSSSVEIGSISSKNWDRPVMFQNLSAWQVGSIDIQVYRRGIYVKDCKYGKILGGSAKGMSPTSTGKAGENAILLESVAADYATEEIRIYGFAGEDSGEHGFRVGGQKIMRNIWHIGCSTRNTGLGYGTAPLPNDDDHGGCGFKALGPTSVPGAMHQGIHYLSCTVENAIIEEGKGFNFAGFNIGKVYGGSIADCSVIPPEGNLSAISCGNGIELIGCENTQVSNPTIISPKFNGILFYDSADSDGQYWGSNNNISVDGGRVRGASVAAVKATAFSKNMRKLAVKGLKVEACAYALNAEKSGSGLFTGCTFDGDCWGVTTELFYGAADWLISGKGEWIGANVVQRGSIFQDWSSKALKQYAASGWISVDGSFTISLADDAFFSWTPKKSDMWVLISTGGTTYYGQLWVRTTSSPASVKVAGGTNLAVMNSALSGTTGVDGNITVGVQSGTLYIENRAGNNQTITITQLG
;
A
#
# COMPACT_ATOMS: atom_id res chain seq x y z
N MET A 1 24.15 -39.77 -27.58
CA MET A 1 23.74 -41.08 -27.02
C MET A 1 24.56 -41.52 -25.81
N ALA A 2 25.86 -41.16 -25.67
CA ALA A 2 26.66 -41.56 -24.50
C ALA A 2 26.20 -40.97 -23.13
N ASP A 3 25.65 -39.74 -23.08
CA ASP A 3 25.20 -39.09 -21.82
C ASP A 3 23.91 -39.73 -21.25
N GLN A 4 23.01 -40.21 -22.11
CA GLN A 4 21.77 -40.86 -21.64
C GLN A 4 22.02 -42.27 -21.07
N THR A 5 22.96 -43.02 -21.63
CA THR A 5 23.30 -44.36 -21.12
C THR A 5 23.99 -44.27 -19.75
N GLN A 6 24.90 -43.30 -19.55
CA GLN A 6 25.53 -43.08 -18.25
C GLN A 6 24.52 -42.63 -17.18
N ARG A 7 23.54 -41.78 -17.53
CA ARG A 7 22.49 -41.37 -16.59
C ARG A 7 21.56 -42.53 -16.22
N LEU A 8 21.28 -43.43 -17.15
CA LEU A 8 20.48 -44.62 -16.88
C LEU A 8 21.24 -45.60 -15.98
N GLU A 9 22.52 -45.86 -16.25
CA GLU A 9 23.37 -46.70 -15.39
C GLU A 9 23.50 -46.14 -13.97
N ILE A 10 23.71 -44.83 -13.80
CA ILE A 10 23.79 -44.21 -12.48
C ILE A 10 22.45 -44.30 -11.73
N ALA A 11 21.32 -44.13 -12.43
CA ALA A 11 19.99 -44.27 -11.83
C ALA A 11 19.70 -45.72 -11.42
N THR A 12 20.09 -46.70 -12.24
CA THR A 12 19.92 -48.13 -11.93
C THR A 12 20.82 -48.55 -10.76
N VAL A 13 22.09 -48.13 -10.74
CA VAL A 13 23.01 -48.42 -9.63
C VAL A 13 22.51 -47.80 -8.32
N ARG A 14 21.96 -46.57 -8.35
CA ARG A 14 21.38 -45.94 -7.15
C ARG A 14 20.11 -46.62 -6.66
N ALA A 15 19.26 -47.10 -7.57
CA ALA A 15 18.07 -47.86 -7.22
C ALA A 15 18.43 -49.24 -6.61
N GLU A 16 19.46 -49.90 -7.14
CA GLU A 16 19.93 -51.19 -6.64
C GLU A 16 20.61 -51.07 -5.27
N VAL A 17 21.43 -50.03 -5.05
CA VAL A 17 22.03 -49.71 -3.74
C VAL A 17 20.94 -49.38 -2.71
N GLY A 18 19.94 -48.55 -3.08
CA GLY A 18 18.82 -48.23 -2.19
C GLY A 18 17.98 -49.45 -1.81
N SER A 19 17.70 -50.34 -2.77
CA SER A 19 16.96 -51.58 -2.53
C SER A 19 17.73 -52.56 -1.63
N ASN A 20 19.05 -52.64 -1.77
CA ASN A 20 19.89 -53.52 -0.96
C ASN A 20 19.99 -53.01 0.49
N ILE A 21 20.08 -51.70 0.72
CA ILE A 21 20.07 -51.12 2.07
C ILE A 21 18.76 -51.41 2.80
N VAL A 22 17.60 -51.22 2.14
CA VAL A 22 16.29 -51.51 2.75
C VAL A 22 16.13 -53.00 3.05
N TYR A 23 16.59 -53.87 2.14
CA TYR A 23 16.54 -55.31 2.36
C TYR A 23 17.40 -55.74 3.55
N ARG A 24 18.64 -55.24 3.64
CA ARG A 24 19.54 -55.54 4.76
C ARG A 24 19.07 -54.95 6.08
N PHE A 25 18.49 -53.74 6.08
CA PHE A 25 17.94 -53.12 7.28
C PHE A 25 16.81 -53.95 7.90
N ALA A 26 15.94 -54.51 7.07
CA ALA A 26 14.82 -55.34 7.54
C ALA A 26 15.22 -56.79 7.87
N ASN A 27 16.17 -57.37 7.15
CA ASN A 27 16.38 -58.83 7.17
C ASN A 27 17.69 -59.29 7.80
N ASP A 28 18.73 -58.44 7.89
CA ASP A 28 20.02 -58.84 8.47
C ASP A 28 19.83 -59.34 9.92
N ALA A 29 20.67 -60.30 10.33
CA ALA A 29 20.65 -60.82 11.69
C ALA A 29 21.21 -59.78 12.68
N ALA A 30 20.83 -59.87 13.95
CA ALA A 30 21.30 -58.95 14.99
C ALA A 30 22.83 -58.89 15.12
N ALA A 31 23.53 -59.99 14.84
CA ALA A 31 24.99 -60.08 14.87
C ALA A 31 25.68 -59.68 13.55
N ALA A 32 24.92 -59.28 12.52
CA ALA A 32 25.50 -58.83 11.25
C ALA A 32 26.27 -57.52 11.43
N GLY A 33 27.37 -57.35 10.69
CA GLY A 33 28.09 -56.07 10.68
C GLY A 33 27.21 -54.92 10.16
N PRO A 34 27.47 -53.66 10.56
CA PRO A 34 26.67 -52.51 10.13
C PRO A 34 26.55 -52.42 8.60
N ILE A 35 25.40 -51.95 8.11
CA ILE A 35 25.16 -51.74 6.68
C ILE A 35 26.03 -50.56 6.24
N PRO A 36 27.05 -50.78 5.38
CA PRO A 36 28.01 -49.75 5.04
C PRO A 36 27.37 -48.69 4.17
N THR A 37 27.44 -47.43 4.58
CA THR A 37 27.10 -46.27 3.75
C THR A 37 28.27 -45.28 3.71
N GLU A 38 28.26 -44.38 2.72
CA GLU A 38 29.33 -43.38 2.55
C GLU A 38 29.44 -42.41 3.75
N SER A 39 28.38 -42.29 4.57
CA SER A 39 28.31 -41.48 5.79
C SER A 39 28.59 -42.26 7.09
N GLY A 40 28.93 -43.55 7.01
CA GLY A 40 29.12 -44.44 8.16
C GLY A 40 28.19 -45.66 8.15
N GLY A 41 28.48 -46.66 8.98
CA GLY A 41 27.65 -47.87 9.04
C GLY A 41 26.30 -47.61 9.72
N ILE A 42 25.20 -48.07 9.10
CA ILE A 42 23.85 -48.01 9.66
C ILE A 42 23.52 -49.36 10.32
N GLN A 43 22.95 -49.34 11.52
CA GLN A 43 22.49 -50.55 12.21
C GLN A 43 21.24 -51.13 11.56
N ASN A 44 21.08 -52.46 11.60
CA ASN A 44 19.83 -53.08 11.14
C ASN A 44 18.73 -53.00 12.21
N LEU A 45 17.48 -53.25 11.81
CA LEU A 45 16.31 -53.13 12.67
C LEU A 45 16.42 -53.98 13.95
N LYS A 46 17.03 -55.17 13.88
CA LYS A 46 17.18 -56.06 15.04
C LYS A 46 18.21 -55.54 16.03
N GLN A 47 19.25 -54.84 15.56
CA GLN A 47 20.22 -54.15 16.42
C GLN A 47 19.57 -52.98 17.15
N VAL A 48 18.78 -52.17 16.44
CA VAL A 48 18.03 -51.05 17.05
C VAL A 48 17.05 -51.56 18.11
N ILE A 49 16.33 -52.66 17.84
CA ILE A 49 15.42 -53.27 18.82
C ILE A 49 16.18 -53.78 20.05
N LEU A 50 17.36 -54.38 19.88
CA LEU A 50 18.18 -54.83 21.01
C LEU A 50 18.71 -53.68 21.86
N GLU A 51 19.06 -52.54 21.26
CA GLU A 51 19.45 -51.34 22.00
C GLU A 51 18.27 -50.77 22.78
N ILE A 52 17.07 -50.71 22.19
CA ILE A 52 15.84 -50.31 22.89
C ILE A 52 15.54 -51.26 24.05
N GLN A 53 15.74 -52.57 23.88
CA GLN A 53 15.55 -53.56 24.94
C GLN A 53 16.62 -53.45 26.04
N ALA A 54 17.88 -53.18 25.68
CA ALA A 54 18.96 -52.97 26.64
C ALA A 54 18.75 -51.67 27.43
N GLU A 55 18.35 -50.59 26.77
CA GLU A 55 18.04 -49.31 27.40
C GLU A 55 16.79 -49.40 28.28
N ALA A 56 15.78 -50.20 27.86
CA ALA A 56 14.63 -50.53 28.69
C ALA A 56 15.03 -51.37 29.91
N ALA A 57 15.93 -52.36 29.75
CA ALA A 57 16.43 -53.16 30.87
C ALA A 57 17.27 -52.34 31.86
N GLU A 58 18.04 -51.36 31.38
CA GLU A 58 18.84 -50.46 32.20
C GLU A 58 17.98 -49.43 32.95
N LYS A 59 16.86 -48.97 32.33
CA LYS A 59 15.89 -48.06 32.96
C LYS A 59 14.82 -48.76 33.80
N ILE A 60 14.66 -50.08 33.69
CA ILE A 60 13.74 -50.92 34.49
C ILE A 60 14.51 -51.73 35.54
N SER A 61 15.70 -51.29 35.98
CA SER A 61 16.29 -51.77 37.24
C SER A 61 15.74 -50.97 38.42
N ILE A 62 14.47 -51.16 38.76
CA ILE A 62 13.94 -50.70 40.05
C ILE A 62 14.56 -51.61 41.11
N SER A 63 15.43 -51.05 41.94
CA SER A 63 15.97 -51.71 43.14
C SER A 63 14.83 -52.38 43.91
N THR A 64 14.88 -53.71 44.05
CA THR A 64 13.90 -54.51 44.80
C THR A 64 14.00 -54.31 46.32
N THR A 65 14.94 -53.48 46.79
CA THR A 65 15.21 -53.28 48.20
C THR A 65 14.64 -51.94 48.66
N ILE A 66 13.67 -52.01 49.56
CA ILE A 66 13.00 -50.87 50.17
C ILE A 66 13.67 -50.60 51.52
N TYR A 67 14.11 -49.38 51.74
CA TYR A 67 14.81 -49.00 52.95
C TYR A 67 13.87 -48.30 53.94
N PRO A 68 13.98 -48.60 55.25
CA PRO A 68 13.10 -48.01 56.26
C PRO A 68 13.40 -46.52 56.53
N THR A 69 14.58 -46.02 56.15
CA THR A 69 14.96 -44.61 56.29
C THR A 69 15.83 -44.14 55.11
N VAL A 70 15.82 -42.83 54.84
CA VAL A 70 16.64 -42.22 53.77
C VAL A 70 18.13 -42.48 53.99
N ALA A 71 18.60 -42.45 55.24
CA ALA A 71 20.00 -42.70 55.59
C ALA A 71 20.42 -44.16 55.30
N ALA A 72 19.54 -45.13 55.56
CA ALA A 72 19.80 -46.53 55.27
C ALA A 72 19.89 -46.80 53.76
N GLY A 73 19.00 -46.16 52.98
CA GLY A 73 19.04 -46.27 51.53
C GLY A 73 20.25 -45.58 50.89
N LEU A 74 20.63 -44.40 51.39
CA LEU A 74 21.81 -43.68 50.91
C LEU A 74 23.11 -44.45 51.16
N GLY A 75 23.25 -45.09 52.32
CA GLY A 75 24.45 -45.86 52.68
C GLY A 75 24.60 -47.19 51.91
N ALA A 76 23.51 -47.75 51.41
CA ALA A 76 23.51 -49.03 50.68
C ALA A 76 23.47 -48.87 49.14
N THR A 77 23.26 -47.65 48.65
CA THR A 77 23.07 -47.36 47.21
C THR A 77 24.27 -46.60 46.66
N ALA A 78 24.87 -47.10 45.58
CA ALA A 78 26.00 -46.44 44.91
C ALA A 78 25.63 -45.06 44.35
N ASN A 79 26.63 -44.20 44.12
CA ASN A 79 26.43 -42.87 43.54
C ASN A 79 25.66 -42.97 42.20
N GLN A 80 24.74 -42.04 41.96
CA GLN A 80 23.74 -41.99 40.88
C GLN A 80 22.64 -43.06 40.94
N GLY A 81 22.68 -43.99 41.90
CA GLY A 81 21.65 -45.00 42.09
C GLY A 81 20.36 -44.44 42.69
N ILE A 82 19.23 -45.02 42.27
CA ILE A 82 17.90 -44.71 42.80
C ILE A 82 17.53 -45.76 43.86
N PHE A 83 16.97 -45.31 44.98
CA PHE A 83 16.52 -46.16 46.06
C PHE A 83 15.16 -45.72 46.61
N LEU A 84 14.45 -46.67 47.20
CA LEU A 84 13.09 -46.47 47.71
C LEU A 84 13.13 -46.37 49.23
N VAL A 85 12.42 -45.38 49.78
CA VAL A 85 12.28 -45.18 51.22
C VAL A 85 10.82 -45.24 51.61
N GLN A 86 10.51 -45.97 52.68
CA GLN A 86 9.16 -46.04 53.24
C GLN A 86 8.66 -44.63 53.62
N SER A 87 7.45 -44.29 53.17
CA SER A 87 6.81 -43.00 53.46
C SER A 87 5.94 -43.09 54.73
N ASP A 88 5.81 -41.96 55.43
CA ASP A 88 5.02 -41.83 56.66
C ASP A 88 3.55 -41.42 56.38
N ASP A 89 3.20 -41.13 55.12
CA ASP A 89 1.86 -40.72 54.69
C ASP A 89 0.98 -41.95 54.36
N ALA A 90 -0.24 -41.99 54.90
CA ALA A 90 -1.17 -43.11 54.73
C ALA A 90 -1.64 -43.30 53.27
N ASN A 91 -1.46 -42.30 52.39
CA ASN A 91 -1.85 -42.35 50.98
C ASN A 91 -0.67 -42.41 49.99
N GLU A 92 0.58 -42.37 50.46
CA GLU A 92 1.79 -42.52 49.62
C GLU A 92 2.70 -43.59 50.21
N ILE A 93 3.09 -44.60 49.42
CA ILE A 93 3.67 -45.80 50.04
C ILE A 93 5.22 -45.79 50.06
N TYR A 94 5.88 -45.33 48.99
CA TYR A 94 7.34 -45.15 48.97
C TYR A 94 7.75 -43.87 48.24
N ALA A 95 8.63 -43.09 48.84
CA ALA A 95 9.27 -41.95 48.19
C ALA A 95 10.52 -42.43 47.44
N VAL A 96 10.69 -41.96 46.20
CA VAL A 96 11.84 -42.30 45.35
C VAL A 96 12.96 -41.28 45.58
N TRP A 97 14.11 -41.75 46.04
CA TRP A 97 15.30 -40.94 46.31
C TRP A 97 16.45 -41.36 45.40
N LYS A 98 17.36 -40.42 45.12
CA LYS A 98 18.58 -40.66 44.34
C LYS A 98 19.80 -40.30 45.18
N ASN A 99 20.84 -41.13 45.16
CA ASN A 99 22.13 -40.77 45.71
C ASN A 99 22.88 -39.90 44.69
N GLU A 100 23.01 -38.61 44.94
CA GLU A 100 23.85 -37.70 44.15
C GLU A 100 25.07 -37.31 44.98
N GLU A 101 26.21 -37.92 44.64
CA GLU A 101 27.53 -37.67 45.24
C GLU A 101 27.55 -37.81 46.77
N GLY A 102 26.85 -38.81 47.30
CA GLY A 102 26.76 -39.07 48.73
C GLY A 102 25.69 -38.26 49.45
N THR A 103 24.83 -37.55 48.71
CA THR A 103 23.68 -36.82 49.25
C THR A 103 22.38 -37.43 48.72
N ALA A 104 21.41 -37.68 49.61
CA ALA A 104 20.10 -38.16 49.19
C ALA A 104 19.24 -37.00 48.66
N VAL A 105 18.85 -37.07 47.38
CA VAL A 105 17.98 -36.10 46.70
C VAL A 105 16.61 -36.72 46.46
N ASN A 106 15.54 -36.07 46.95
CA ASN A 106 14.16 -36.52 46.72
C ASN A 106 13.79 -36.21 45.26
N THR A 107 13.31 -37.20 44.53
CA THR A 107 12.98 -37.05 43.11
C THR A 107 11.55 -36.54 42.86
N GLY A 108 10.73 -36.41 43.91
CA GLY A 108 9.32 -35.98 43.81
C GLY A 108 8.38 -37.04 43.22
N LYS A 109 8.84 -38.28 43.07
CA LYS A 109 8.08 -39.41 42.52
C LYS A 109 7.73 -40.42 43.62
N THR A 110 6.56 -41.04 43.50
CA THR A 110 6.04 -42.05 44.43
C THR A 110 5.78 -43.38 43.71
N ALA A 111 5.87 -44.50 44.43
CA ALA A 111 5.61 -45.86 43.92
C ALA A 111 4.44 -46.54 44.66
N LEU A 112 3.61 -47.30 43.94
CA LEU A 112 2.36 -47.94 44.40
C LEU A 112 2.58 -49.17 45.30
N SER A 113 1.65 -49.44 46.23
CA SER A 113 1.76 -50.49 47.26
C SER A 113 1.41 -51.90 46.81
N ALA A 114 1.77 -52.86 47.66
CA ALA A 114 1.27 -54.23 47.66
C ALA A 114 -0.28 -54.34 47.60
N THR A 115 -1.04 -53.31 47.98
CA THR A 115 -2.51 -53.30 47.86
C THR A 115 -2.94 -53.16 46.40
N ALA A 116 -2.26 -52.36 45.58
CA ALA A 116 -2.54 -52.24 44.15
C ALA A 116 -2.13 -53.51 43.39
N ILE A 117 -1.08 -54.18 43.84
CA ILE A 117 -0.66 -55.49 43.32
C ILE A 117 -1.67 -56.57 43.73
N GLN A 118 -2.21 -56.54 44.95
CA GLN A 118 -3.27 -57.45 45.38
C GLN A 118 -4.57 -57.21 44.59
N THR A 119 -4.96 -55.95 44.35
CA THR A 119 -6.12 -55.63 43.49
C THR A 119 -5.90 -56.09 42.04
N ALA A 120 -4.68 -55.97 41.50
CA ALA A 120 -4.36 -56.48 40.17
C ALA A 120 -4.30 -58.01 40.13
N LEU A 121 -3.85 -58.67 41.21
CA LEU A 121 -3.85 -60.13 41.35
C LEU A 121 -5.27 -60.68 41.50
N ASP A 122 -6.12 -60.00 42.28
CA ASP A 122 -7.53 -60.33 42.46
C ASP A 122 -8.29 -60.14 41.14
N ALA A 123 -8.05 -59.03 40.43
CA ALA A 123 -8.62 -58.81 39.10
C ALA A 123 -8.11 -59.81 38.04
N SER A 124 -6.85 -60.24 38.13
CA SER A 124 -6.29 -61.27 37.25
C SER A 124 -6.83 -62.66 37.57
N ASN A 125 -7.07 -62.97 38.84
CA ASN A 125 -7.68 -64.23 39.26
C ASN A 125 -9.18 -64.26 38.92
N GLU A 126 -9.90 -63.14 39.06
CA GLU A 126 -11.28 -63.00 38.58
C GLU A 126 -11.36 -63.14 37.05
N ALA A 127 -10.40 -62.59 36.30
CA ALA A 127 -10.34 -62.76 34.85
C ALA A 127 -9.97 -64.20 34.45
N ALA A 128 -9.10 -64.87 35.19
CA ALA A 128 -8.77 -66.27 34.97
C ALA A 128 -9.97 -67.19 35.29
N GLN A 129 -10.68 -66.94 36.40
CA GLN A 129 -11.90 -67.65 36.76
C GLN A 129 -13.02 -67.38 35.76
N ALA A 130 -13.18 -66.13 35.29
CA ALA A 130 -14.15 -65.80 34.26
C ALA A 130 -13.81 -66.43 32.90
N ALA A 131 -12.53 -66.67 32.60
CA ALA A 131 -12.10 -67.39 31.41
C ALA A 131 -12.31 -68.91 31.53
N GLU A 132 -12.11 -69.48 32.71
CA GLU A 132 -12.41 -70.89 33.02
C GLU A 132 -13.93 -71.14 33.01
N ASP A 133 -14.70 -70.26 33.64
CA ASP A 133 -16.17 -70.25 33.61
C ASP A 133 -16.70 -70.03 32.18
N ALA A 134 -16.06 -69.18 31.37
CA ALA A 134 -16.41 -68.99 29.97
C ALA A 134 -16.07 -70.22 29.10
N ALA A 135 -15.01 -70.96 29.42
CA ALA A 135 -14.65 -72.21 28.77
C ALA A 135 -15.62 -73.35 29.14
N ASP A 136 -16.03 -73.44 30.40
CA ASP A 136 -17.07 -74.38 30.86
C ASP A 136 -18.45 -74.02 30.29
N VAL A 137 -18.79 -72.73 30.23
CA VAL A 137 -20.01 -72.24 29.57
C VAL A 137 -19.97 -72.49 28.08
N ALA A 138 -18.83 -72.37 27.39
CA ALA A 138 -18.68 -72.68 25.97
C ALA A 138 -18.79 -74.19 25.68
N THR A 139 -18.25 -75.03 26.56
CA THR A 139 -18.38 -76.50 26.50
C THR A 139 -19.83 -76.93 26.75
N THR A 140 -20.52 -76.27 27.69
CA THR A 140 -21.96 -76.49 27.97
C THR A 140 -22.85 -75.93 26.84
N ARG A 141 -22.45 -74.82 26.20
CA ARG A 141 -23.19 -74.20 25.07
C ARG A 141 -23.09 -75.00 23.78
N THR A 142 -22.03 -75.76 23.58
CA THR A 142 -21.85 -76.62 22.40
C THR A 142 -22.50 -77.99 22.61
N ALA A 143 -22.52 -78.51 23.84
CA ALA A 143 -23.22 -79.76 24.19
C ALA A 143 -24.74 -79.75 23.94
N ARG A 144 -25.37 -78.56 23.88
CA ARG A 144 -26.81 -78.44 23.59
C ARG A 144 -27.16 -78.59 22.11
N TYR A 145 -26.19 -78.46 21.19
CA TYR A 145 -26.46 -78.58 19.75
C TYR A 145 -26.14 -79.99 19.28
N LEU A 146 -27.19 -80.76 19.02
CA LEU A 146 -27.07 -82.14 18.57
C LEU A 146 -26.83 -82.21 17.06
N ALA A 147 -26.18 -83.28 16.62
CA ALA A 147 -25.95 -83.57 15.23
C ALA A 147 -27.29 -83.57 14.46
N PRO A 148 -27.35 -82.93 13.28
CA PRO A 148 -28.53 -82.98 12.44
C PRO A 148 -28.91 -84.42 12.09
N SER A 149 -30.21 -84.74 12.18
CA SER A 149 -30.72 -86.10 11.98
C SER A 149 -32.12 -86.06 11.36
N ALA A 150 -32.58 -87.16 10.76
CA ALA A 150 -33.93 -87.27 10.19
C ALA A 150 -34.99 -87.67 11.24
N THR A 151 -34.54 -88.19 12.40
CA THR A 151 -35.40 -88.61 13.51
C THR A 151 -34.97 -87.93 14.80
N PRO A 152 -35.90 -87.63 15.72
CA PRO A 152 -35.55 -86.95 16.97
C PRO A 152 -34.52 -87.77 17.76
N PRO A 153 -33.40 -87.16 18.18
CA PRO A 153 -32.46 -87.80 19.09
C PRO A 153 -33.19 -88.19 20.37
N VAL A 154 -32.78 -89.31 20.98
CA VAL A 154 -33.26 -89.78 22.29
C VAL A 154 -32.21 -89.61 23.39
N VAL A 155 -30.97 -89.34 22.99
CA VAL A 155 -29.80 -89.02 23.81
C VAL A 155 -28.97 -87.97 23.07
N ARG A 156 -28.05 -87.31 23.77
CA ARG A 156 -27.08 -86.38 23.18
C ARG A 156 -25.98 -87.14 22.42
N ASP A 157 -25.18 -86.43 21.62
CA ASP A 157 -24.13 -87.02 20.77
C ASP A 157 -22.99 -87.68 21.57
N ASP A 158 -22.83 -87.34 22.85
CA ASP A 158 -21.89 -87.95 23.79
C ASP A 158 -22.48 -89.16 24.56
N GLY A 159 -23.74 -89.52 24.29
CA GLY A 159 -24.46 -90.63 24.92
C GLY A 159 -25.18 -90.29 26.23
N LEU A 160 -25.13 -89.04 26.70
CA LEU A 160 -25.87 -88.59 27.89
C LEU A 160 -27.37 -88.37 27.59
N PRO A 161 -28.25 -88.43 28.61
CA PRO A 161 -29.66 -88.09 28.44
C PRO A 161 -29.86 -86.65 27.93
N LEU A 162 -30.91 -86.44 27.12
CA LEU A 162 -31.30 -85.11 26.66
C LEU A 162 -31.66 -84.20 27.84
N GLN A 163 -31.30 -82.93 27.75
CA GLN A 163 -31.71 -81.91 28.72
C GLN A 163 -32.59 -80.86 28.05
N VAL A 164 -33.45 -80.25 28.86
CA VAL A 164 -34.28 -79.13 28.43
C VAL A 164 -33.40 -78.02 27.89
N GLY A 165 -33.69 -77.59 26.66
CA GLY A 165 -32.93 -76.58 25.96
C GLY A 165 -31.95 -77.12 24.91
N ASP A 166 -31.79 -78.44 24.80
CA ASP A 166 -31.08 -79.06 23.68
C ASP A 166 -31.76 -78.69 22.36
N VAL A 167 -30.97 -78.55 21.30
CA VAL A 167 -31.38 -78.08 19.99
C VAL A 167 -30.94 -79.11 18.98
N TRP A 168 -31.89 -79.58 18.18
CA TRP A 168 -31.69 -80.55 17.12
C TRP A 168 -32.29 -80.00 15.83
N PHE A 169 -31.55 -80.13 14.74
CA PHE A 169 -32.04 -79.77 13.41
C PHE A 169 -32.57 -81.00 12.70
N ASN A 170 -33.87 -81.01 12.39
CA ASN A 170 -34.49 -82.09 11.64
C ASN A 170 -34.19 -81.91 10.15
N THR A 171 -33.40 -82.83 9.61
CA THR A 171 -32.97 -82.81 8.21
C THR A 171 -34.08 -83.11 7.20
N VAL A 172 -35.24 -83.64 7.65
CA VAL A 172 -36.37 -83.97 6.76
C VAL A 172 -37.30 -82.78 6.54
N ASP A 173 -37.70 -82.10 7.62
CA ASP A 173 -38.62 -80.96 7.54
C ASP A 173 -37.91 -79.59 7.53
N GLN A 174 -36.57 -79.60 7.61
CA GLN A 174 -35.69 -78.42 7.66
C GLN A 174 -36.04 -77.44 8.78
N SER A 175 -36.55 -77.93 9.90
CA SER A 175 -36.89 -77.10 11.05
C SER A 175 -36.06 -77.45 12.28
N GLU A 176 -35.75 -76.41 13.05
CA GLU A 176 -35.02 -76.53 14.31
C GLU A 176 -36.00 -76.83 15.45
N TYR A 177 -35.70 -77.86 16.23
CA TYR A 177 -36.46 -78.25 17.41
C TYR A 177 -35.63 -78.06 18.67
N ARG A 178 -36.29 -77.65 19.75
CA ARG A 178 -35.74 -77.54 21.10
C ARG A 178 -36.38 -78.57 22.02
N TYR A 179 -35.58 -79.33 22.76
CA TYR A 179 -36.06 -80.31 23.74
C TYR A 179 -36.61 -79.57 24.97
N THR A 180 -37.81 -79.95 25.40
CA THR A 180 -38.51 -79.38 26.57
C THR A 180 -38.83 -80.48 27.57
N ASP A 181 -39.36 -80.13 28.74
CA ASP A 181 -39.85 -81.12 29.73
C ASP A 181 -40.91 -82.09 29.15
N ASN A 182 -41.50 -81.75 28.00
CA ASN A 182 -42.51 -82.54 27.29
C ASN A 182 -42.01 -83.07 25.93
N GLY A 183 -40.69 -83.11 25.70
CA GLY A 183 -40.07 -83.55 24.43
C GLY A 183 -39.73 -82.42 23.46
N TRP A 184 -39.37 -82.77 22.22
CA TRP A 184 -38.94 -81.83 21.16
C TRP A 184 -40.09 -80.91 20.68
N ARG A 185 -39.83 -79.60 20.54
CA ARG A 185 -40.77 -78.58 20.00
C ARG A 185 -40.08 -77.65 19.01
N ALA A 186 -40.77 -77.23 17.95
CA ALA A 186 -40.22 -76.33 16.92
C ALA A 186 -39.86 -74.94 17.48
N ASN A 187 -38.76 -74.36 17.01
CA ASN A 187 -38.24 -73.06 17.44
C ASN A 187 -38.65 -71.94 16.46
N ASP A 188 -39.74 -71.21 16.76
CA ASP A 188 -40.28 -70.13 15.90
C ASP A 188 -39.41 -68.85 15.96
N SER A 189 -38.46 -68.76 15.04
CA SER A 189 -37.40 -67.74 14.95
C SER A 189 -37.84 -66.40 14.30
N LEU A 190 -39.11 -66.27 13.91
CA LEU A 190 -39.61 -65.09 13.17
C LEU A 190 -39.83 -63.84 14.05
N GLN A 191 -40.06 -64.00 15.36
CA GLN A 191 -40.26 -62.87 16.28
C GLN A 191 -38.93 -62.14 16.57
N ALA A 192 -37.81 -62.87 16.68
CA ALA A 192 -36.49 -62.29 16.93
C ALA A 192 -35.95 -61.47 15.75
N VAL A 193 -36.38 -61.77 14.52
CA VAL A 193 -36.02 -61.00 13.32
C VAL A 193 -36.79 -59.68 13.24
N ALA A 194 -37.98 -59.58 13.85
CA ALA A 194 -38.72 -58.33 13.94
C ALA A 194 -38.05 -57.35 14.92
N ASP A 195 -37.60 -57.84 16.07
CA ASP A 195 -36.99 -57.02 17.12
C ASP A 195 -35.61 -56.46 16.69
N LEU A 196 -34.81 -57.23 15.93
CA LEU A 196 -33.52 -56.76 15.39
C LEU A 196 -33.65 -55.74 14.25
N ARG A 197 -34.80 -55.69 13.55
CA ARG A 197 -35.02 -54.74 12.45
C ARG A 197 -35.35 -53.33 12.95
N GLU A 198 -35.81 -53.21 14.19
CA GLU A 198 -36.07 -51.93 14.86
C GLU A 198 -34.79 -51.31 15.47
N GLU A 199 -33.77 -52.14 15.74
CA GLU A 199 -32.47 -51.72 16.31
C GLU A 199 -31.43 -51.29 15.25
N LEU A 200 -31.65 -51.62 13.97
CA LEU A 200 -30.65 -51.50 12.87
C LEU A 200 -30.90 -50.39 11.83
N GLU A 201 -31.73 -49.38 12.11
CA GLU A 201 -31.89 -48.18 11.25
C GLU A 201 -31.19 -46.92 11.83
N PRO A 202 -29.84 -46.89 12.03
CA PRO A 202 -29.16 -45.81 12.72
C PRO A 202 -29.03 -44.48 11.94
N ASP A 203 -29.52 -44.40 10.70
CA ASP A 203 -29.29 -43.26 9.80
C ASP A 203 -30.56 -42.47 9.42
N GLN A 204 -31.65 -42.62 10.17
CA GLN A 204 -32.82 -41.78 9.91
C GLN A 204 -32.51 -40.32 10.28
N VAL A 205 -32.76 -39.40 9.35
CA VAL A 205 -32.65 -37.96 9.57
C VAL A 205 -34.00 -37.43 10.05
N ARG A 206 -34.05 -36.85 11.25
CA ARG A 206 -35.26 -36.21 11.74
C ARG A 206 -35.43 -34.85 11.09
N LYS A 207 -36.59 -34.57 10.50
CA LYS A 207 -36.89 -33.24 9.94
C LYS A 207 -37.58 -32.37 10.99
N LEU A 208 -37.02 -31.19 11.24
CA LEU A 208 -37.61 -30.15 12.08
C LEU A 208 -37.78 -28.86 11.27
N ALA A 209 -38.75 -28.04 11.66
CA ALA A 209 -39.02 -26.80 10.93
C ALA A 209 -37.99 -25.71 11.25
N THR A 210 -37.67 -25.49 12.54
CA THR A 210 -36.96 -24.29 13.01
C THR A 210 -35.90 -24.62 14.06
N TYR A 211 -34.98 -23.70 14.35
CA TYR A 211 -34.05 -23.86 15.48
C TYR A 211 -34.75 -23.95 16.84
N SER A 212 -35.90 -23.29 17.01
CA SER A 212 -36.68 -23.43 18.24
C SER A 212 -37.20 -24.86 18.42
N ALA A 213 -37.56 -25.53 17.33
CA ALA A 213 -37.89 -26.95 17.37
C ALA A 213 -36.65 -27.81 17.70
N LEU A 214 -35.47 -27.45 17.17
CA LEU A 214 -34.20 -28.13 17.45
C LEU A 214 -33.77 -28.01 18.93
N ARG A 215 -33.87 -26.81 19.50
CA ARG A 215 -33.55 -26.59 20.93
C ARG A 215 -34.44 -27.43 21.85
N ASN A 216 -35.71 -27.59 21.50
CA ASN A 216 -36.67 -28.35 22.29
C ASN A 216 -36.71 -29.85 21.94
N TYR A 217 -35.83 -30.31 21.05
CA TYR A 217 -35.83 -31.70 20.62
C TYR A 217 -35.13 -32.59 21.65
N THR A 218 -35.89 -33.51 22.25
CA THR A 218 -35.43 -34.47 23.27
C THR A 218 -35.37 -35.91 22.76
N GLY A 219 -35.49 -36.12 21.44
CA GLY A 219 -35.44 -37.45 20.85
C GLY A 219 -34.00 -37.96 20.67
N SER A 220 -33.85 -39.26 20.36
CA SER A 220 -32.56 -39.96 20.28
C SER A 220 -31.83 -39.85 18.94
N TYR A 221 -32.44 -39.21 17.94
CA TYR A 221 -31.84 -39.10 16.60
C TYR A 221 -30.54 -38.28 16.64
N LYS A 222 -29.48 -38.80 16.02
CA LYS A 222 -28.17 -38.13 15.95
C LYS A 222 -28.08 -37.10 14.82
N PHE A 223 -28.97 -37.18 13.84
CA PHE A 223 -29.01 -36.29 12.68
C PHE A 223 -30.37 -35.61 12.58
N VAL A 224 -30.35 -34.28 12.50
CA VAL A 224 -31.56 -33.46 12.34
C VAL A 224 -31.40 -32.52 11.16
N GLU A 225 -32.37 -32.52 10.24
CA GLU A 225 -32.45 -31.57 9.13
C GLU A 225 -33.46 -30.47 9.48
N ILE A 226 -33.00 -29.21 9.45
CA ILE A 226 -33.86 -28.04 9.48
C ILE A 226 -34.38 -27.79 8.07
N THR A 227 -35.69 -27.56 7.94
CA THR A 227 -36.38 -27.46 6.63
C THR A 227 -36.87 -26.06 6.29
N GLN A 228 -36.88 -25.12 7.24
CA GLN A 228 -37.27 -23.74 6.97
C GLN A 228 -36.26 -23.07 6.04
N LYS A 229 -36.73 -22.61 4.88
CA LYS A 229 -35.93 -21.87 3.89
C LYS A 229 -35.14 -20.72 4.55
N GLY A 230 -33.86 -20.65 4.22
CA GLY A 230 -32.93 -19.62 4.67
C GLY A 230 -32.14 -20.03 5.91
N ILE A 231 -32.66 -20.96 6.70
CA ILE A 231 -31.96 -21.61 7.83
C ILE A 231 -31.88 -23.13 7.67
N ASP A 232 -32.28 -23.66 6.52
CA ASP A 232 -32.30 -25.08 6.24
C ASP A 232 -30.89 -25.69 6.26
N GLY A 233 -30.79 -26.97 6.61
CA GLY A 233 -29.53 -27.70 6.66
C GLY A 233 -29.47 -28.78 7.73
N LEU A 234 -28.45 -29.63 7.62
CA LEU A 234 -28.23 -30.79 8.49
C LEU A 234 -27.46 -30.39 9.76
N PHE A 235 -27.83 -30.98 10.88
CA PHE A 235 -27.18 -30.85 12.19
C PHE A 235 -26.85 -32.23 12.76
N VAL A 236 -25.71 -32.31 13.43
CA VAL A 236 -25.22 -33.50 14.11
C VAL A 236 -25.24 -33.27 15.61
N ALA A 237 -25.80 -34.21 16.37
CA ALA A 237 -25.78 -34.20 17.82
C ALA A 237 -24.38 -34.54 18.34
N LEU A 238 -23.81 -33.68 19.18
CA LEU A 238 -22.63 -33.95 19.99
C LEU A 238 -22.99 -33.87 21.47
N PRO A 239 -22.30 -34.61 22.36
CA PRO A 239 -22.40 -34.40 23.79
C PRO A 239 -22.09 -32.94 24.12
N PHE A 240 -22.90 -32.32 24.96
CA PHE A 240 -22.67 -30.94 25.40
C PHE A 240 -21.32 -30.82 26.13
N ASP A 241 -20.46 -29.91 25.67
CA ASP A 241 -19.31 -29.41 26.41
C ASP A 241 -19.73 -28.13 27.16
N PRO A 242 -19.39 -27.94 28.44
CA PRO A 242 -19.65 -26.69 29.17
C PRO A 242 -19.15 -25.40 28.50
N LYS A 243 -18.25 -25.50 27.53
CA LYS A 243 -17.75 -24.37 26.71
C LYS A 243 -18.57 -24.12 25.45
N ASP A 244 -19.50 -25.00 25.10
CA ASP A 244 -20.40 -24.78 23.98
C ASP A 244 -21.38 -23.67 24.31
N VAL A 245 -21.47 -22.72 23.38
CA VAL A 245 -22.37 -21.57 23.45
C VAL A 245 -23.27 -21.64 22.23
N ASP A 246 -24.58 -21.53 22.45
CA ASP A 246 -25.55 -21.41 21.36
C ASP A 246 -25.28 -20.11 20.59
N ASP A 247 -24.95 -20.23 19.32
CA ASP A 247 -24.59 -19.12 18.45
C ASP A 247 -25.74 -18.67 17.54
N GLY A 248 -26.91 -19.28 17.70
CA GLY A 248 -28.11 -18.98 16.95
C GLY A 248 -28.20 -19.62 15.56
N ALA A 249 -27.19 -20.35 15.07
CA ALA A 249 -27.21 -20.89 13.71
C ALA A 249 -26.34 -22.13 13.43
N THR A 250 -25.06 -22.10 13.80
CA THR A 250 -24.06 -23.14 13.51
C THR A 250 -23.82 -24.08 14.68
N LYS A 251 -24.05 -23.61 15.90
CA LYS A 251 -24.14 -24.37 17.14
C LYS A 251 -25.42 -24.02 17.87
N ILE A 252 -26.27 -25.02 18.08
CA ILE A 252 -27.53 -24.86 18.82
C ILE A 252 -27.46 -25.76 20.05
N VAL A 253 -27.59 -25.20 21.24
CA VAL A 253 -27.56 -25.98 22.49
C VAL A 253 -29.00 -26.38 22.83
N SER A 254 -29.23 -27.65 23.14
CA SER A 254 -30.56 -28.12 23.54
C SER A 254 -31.02 -27.46 24.84
N ALA A 255 -32.34 -27.35 25.03
CA ALA A 255 -32.94 -26.68 26.18
C ALA A 255 -32.61 -27.37 27.52
N ASP A 256 -32.30 -28.67 27.50
CA ASP A 256 -31.84 -29.44 28.65
C ASP A 256 -30.31 -29.34 28.89
N GLY A 257 -29.56 -28.71 27.99
CA GLY A 257 -28.11 -28.57 28.07
C GLY A 257 -27.36 -29.90 27.95
N LEU A 258 -27.94 -30.93 27.35
CA LEU A 258 -27.31 -32.24 27.20
C LEU A 258 -26.65 -32.45 25.83
N ILE A 259 -27.12 -31.72 24.80
CA ILE A 259 -26.68 -31.89 23.41
C ILE A 259 -26.29 -30.53 22.82
N THR A 260 -25.15 -30.51 22.13
CA THR A 260 -24.80 -29.44 21.20
C THR A 260 -25.06 -29.93 19.77
N TRP A 261 -25.99 -29.30 19.08
CA TRP A 261 -26.25 -29.52 17.67
C TRP A 261 -25.30 -28.69 16.83
N VAL A 262 -24.43 -29.35 16.07
CA VAL A 262 -23.47 -28.68 15.18
C VAL A 262 -23.95 -28.81 13.74
N ARG A 263 -24.08 -27.67 13.06
CA ARG A 263 -24.43 -27.65 11.64
C ARG A 263 -23.34 -28.33 10.82
N SER A 264 -23.74 -29.25 9.94
CA SER A 264 -22.87 -29.87 8.96
C SER A 264 -22.80 -29.02 7.71
N PHE A 265 -21.65 -28.38 7.47
CA PHE A 265 -21.39 -27.60 6.27
C PHE A 265 -19.90 -27.56 5.94
N SER A 266 -19.58 -27.33 4.68
CA SER A 266 -18.22 -27.05 4.21
C SER A 266 -18.22 -25.76 3.38
N GLY A 267 -17.21 -24.91 3.59
CA GLY A 267 -17.13 -23.61 2.91
C GLY A 267 -17.79 -22.48 3.69
N ALA A 268 -18.49 -21.59 2.98
CA ALA A 268 -19.08 -20.38 3.55
C ALA A 268 -20.27 -20.69 4.46
N ALA A 269 -20.36 -19.99 5.58
CA ALA A 269 -21.62 -19.82 6.30
C ALA A 269 -22.47 -18.76 5.59
N TYR A 270 -23.78 -18.96 5.53
CA TYR A 270 -24.69 -17.98 4.95
C TYR A 270 -25.30 -17.09 6.04
N ALA A 271 -25.30 -15.79 5.81
CA ALA A 271 -25.85 -14.80 6.74
C ALA A 271 -27.32 -15.11 7.12
N SER A 272 -28.11 -15.62 6.17
CA SER A 272 -29.50 -16.03 6.41
C SER A 272 -29.65 -17.08 7.52
N TRP A 273 -28.60 -17.85 7.83
CA TRP A 273 -28.63 -18.85 8.89
C TRP A 273 -28.86 -18.24 10.27
N TRP A 274 -28.55 -16.96 10.50
CA TRP A 274 -28.89 -16.22 11.73
C TRP A 274 -30.26 -15.52 11.67
N GLY A 275 -31.09 -15.88 10.68
CA GLY A 275 -32.40 -15.27 10.45
C GLY A 275 -32.32 -13.86 9.87
N LEU A 276 -31.20 -13.50 9.24
CA LEU A 276 -31.03 -12.26 8.49
C LEU A 276 -31.93 -12.30 7.24
N ASN A 277 -32.78 -11.29 7.08
CA ASN A 277 -33.75 -11.26 5.99
C ASN A 277 -33.85 -9.90 5.27
N GLY A 278 -33.19 -8.85 5.77
CA GLY A 278 -33.20 -7.51 5.21
C GLY A 278 -34.37 -6.63 5.70
N SER A 279 -35.02 -6.99 6.80
CA SER A 279 -36.18 -6.27 7.34
C SER A 279 -35.99 -5.83 8.79
N GLY A 280 -36.40 -4.60 9.10
CA GLY A 280 -36.27 -4.04 10.43
C GLY A 280 -34.82 -3.80 10.85
N ASP A 281 -34.58 -3.69 12.15
CA ASP A 281 -33.24 -3.65 12.76
C ASP A 281 -32.72 -5.07 12.95
N GLU A 282 -31.57 -5.38 12.36
CA GLU A 282 -30.95 -6.71 12.38
C GLU A 282 -29.59 -6.72 13.10
N THR A 283 -29.30 -5.71 13.92
CA THR A 283 -27.99 -5.52 14.57
C THR A 283 -27.47 -6.77 15.28
N SER A 284 -28.31 -7.38 16.14
CA SER A 284 -27.89 -8.56 16.92
C SER A 284 -27.61 -9.77 16.03
N LYS A 285 -28.39 -9.96 14.96
CA LYS A 285 -28.20 -11.06 14.01
C LYS A 285 -26.97 -10.86 13.14
N LEU A 286 -26.73 -9.62 12.69
CA LEU A 286 -25.51 -9.24 11.97
C LEU A 286 -24.28 -9.52 12.84
N GLN A 287 -24.30 -9.06 14.10
CA GLN A 287 -23.21 -9.28 15.04
C GLN A 287 -22.94 -10.78 15.26
N GLN A 288 -24.00 -11.58 15.48
CA GLN A 288 -23.88 -13.03 15.62
C GLN A 288 -23.29 -13.70 14.37
N ALA A 289 -23.70 -13.29 13.17
CA ALA A 289 -23.15 -13.82 11.91
C ALA A 289 -21.65 -13.50 11.77
N PHE A 290 -21.24 -12.26 12.08
CA PHE A 290 -19.83 -11.89 12.06
C PHE A 290 -19.00 -12.66 13.10
N ASP A 291 -19.53 -12.85 14.31
CA ASP A 291 -18.82 -13.52 15.39
C ASP A 291 -18.69 -15.03 15.21
N ASN A 292 -19.64 -15.68 14.52
CA ASN A 292 -19.81 -17.13 14.54
C ASN A 292 -19.75 -17.81 13.15
N SER A 293 -19.48 -17.08 12.07
CA SER A 293 -19.35 -17.64 10.70
C SER A 293 -18.20 -18.63 10.47
N GLY A 294 -17.30 -18.82 11.44
CA GLY A 294 -16.15 -19.72 11.28
C GLY A 294 -15.08 -19.21 10.29
N GLY A 295 -15.11 -17.92 9.94
CA GLY A 295 -14.09 -17.25 9.12
C GLY A 295 -14.44 -17.12 7.63
N TRP A 296 -15.59 -17.63 7.18
CA TRP A 296 -16.12 -17.36 5.84
C TRP A 296 -17.63 -17.11 5.90
N LEU A 297 -18.06 -15.88 5.59
CA LEU A 297 -19.45 -15.45 5.60
C LEU A 297 -19.90 -14.97 4.22
N GLU A 298 -21.09 -15.39 3.80
CA GLU A 298 -21.72 -14.97 2.54
C GLU A 298 -23.11 -14.38 2.78
N PHE A 299 -23.37 -13.22 2.18
CA PHE A 299 -24.67 -12.54 2.22
C PHE A 299 -25.48 -12.81 0.96
N GLU A 300 -26.80 -12.66 1.06
CA GLU A 300 -27.69 -12.79 -0.10
C GLU A 300 -27.45 -11.66 -1.11
N PHE A 301 -27.63 -11.95 -2.40
CA PHE A 301 -27.37 -10.96 -3.45
C PHE A 301 -28.21 -9.69 -3.32
N GLY A 302 -27.54 -8.54 -3.23
CA GLY A 302 -28.14 -7.21 -3.29
C GLY A 302 -29.08 -6.83 -2.14
N LYS A 303 -29.11 -7.58 -1.03
CA LYS A 303 -29.99 -7.26 0.10
C LYS A 303 -29.49 -6.09 0.93
N THR A 304 -30.43 -5.35 1.53
CA THR A 304 -30.12 -4.28 2.50
C THR A 304 -30.35 -4.79 3.92
N TYR A 305 -29.30 -4.81 4.73
CA TYR A 305 -29.35 -5.20 6.14
C TYR A 305 -29.23 -3.93 6.99
N ARG A 306 -30.24 -3.67 7.82
CA ARG A 306 -30.23 -2.46 8.64
C ARG A 306 -29.69 -2.75 10.03
N TYR A 307 -28.96 -1.80 10.59
CA TYR A 307 -28.40 -1.91 11.92
C TYR A 307 -28.55 -0.60 12.69
N ASN A 308 -28.67 -0.71 14.00
CA ASN A 308 -28.73 0.36 14.97
C ASN A 308 -27.31 0.85 15.25
N PRO A 309 -26.97 2.06 14.79
CA PRO A 309 -25.60 2.55 14.89
C PRO A 309 -25.22 2.96 16.31
N ALA A 310 -26.17 3.14 17.23
CA ALA A 310 -25.88 3.37 18.64
C ALA A 310 -25.34 2.11 19.35
N ILE A 311 -25.66 0.92 18.83
CA ILE A 311 -25.08 -0.35 19.26
C ILE A 311 -23.83 -0.65 18.43
N GLY A 312 -23.92 -0.42 17.12
CA GLY A 312 -22.84 -0.64 16.15
C GLY A 312 -22.60 -2.11 15.81
N ILE A 313 -21.73 -2.34 14.84
CA ILE A 313 -21.26 -3.65 14.39
C ILE A 313 -19.75 -3.72 14.56
N ASN A 314 -19.26 -4.82 15.14
CA ASN A 314 -17.84 -5.07 15.35
C ASN A 314 -17.42 -6.37 14.67
N VAL A 315 -16.48 -6.27 13.72
CA VAL A 315 -15.86 -7.41 13.05
C VAL A 315 -14.43 -7.53 13.54
N SER A 316 -14.22 -8.41 14.54
CA SER A 316 -12.94 -8.54 15.26
C SER A 316 -12.17 -9.81 14.93
N LYS A 317 -12.85 -10.85 14.41
CA LYS A 317 -12.23 -12.13 14.07
C LYS A 317 -11.83 -12.17 12.59
N PRO A 318 -10.75 -12.88 12.23
CA PRO A 318 -10.39 -13.09 10.84
C PRO A 318 -11.57 -13.55 9.99
N LEU A 319 -11.78 -12.89 8.85
CA LEU A 319 -12.98 -13.14 8.05
C LEU A 319 -12.72 -12.95 6.55
N ARG A 320 -13.19 -13.92 5.77
CA ARG A 320 -13.50 -13.78 4.35
C ARG A 320 -14.98 -13.51 4.19
N LEU A 321 -15.31 -12.35 3.66
CA LEU A 321 -16.67 -11.88 3.48
C LEU A 321 -17.00 -11.82 1.98
N VAL A 322 -18.15 -12.39 1.62
CA VAL A 322 -18.75 -12.23 0.29
C VAL A 322 -20.09 -11.51 0.50
N THR A 323 -20.14 -10.22 0.16
CA THR A 323 -21.36 -9.42 0.36
C THR A 323 -22.36 -9.62 -0.78
N ASN A 324 -21.92 -10.08 -1.95
CA ASN A 324 -22.77 -10.22 -3.13
C ASN A 324 -23.51 -8.91 -3.46
N GLY A 325 -22.84 -7.77 -3.24
CA GLY A 325 -23.39 -6.45 -3.48
C GLY A 325 -24.43 -5.97 -2.47
N SER A 326 -24.57 -6.66 -1.33
CA SER A 326 -25.41 -6.25 -0.19
C SER A 326 -25.04 -4.86 0.34
N ILE A 327 -26.01 -4.23 1.01
CA ILE A 327 -25.91 -2.89 1.58
C ILE A 327 -26.08 -2.98 3.09
N PHE A 328 -25.15 -2.42 3.85
CA PHE A 328 -25.27 -2.22 5.29
C PHE A 328 -25.80 -0.81 5.54
N ARG A 329 -26.97 -0.69 6.17
CA ARG A 329 -27.67 0.59 6.30
C ARG A 329 -27.95 0.95 7.75
N GLU A 330 -27.59 2.17 8.15
CA GLU A 330 -27.95 2.65 9.48
C GLU A 330 -29.46 2.93 9.61
N THR A 331 -30.01 2.73 10.81
CA THR A 331 -31.40 3.08 11.12
C THR A 331 -31.59 4.51 11.64
N ALA A 332 -30.50 5.19 12.03
CA ALA A 332 -30.48 6.58 12.51
C ALA A 332 -29.10 7.20 12.26
N ALA A 333 -28.91 8.50 12.48
CA ALA A 333 -27.56 9.09 12.46
C ALA A 333 -26.83 8.82 13.80
N ASN A 334 -25.51 8.61 13.76
CA ASN A 334 -24.70 8.34 14.95
C ASN A 334 -23.39 9.13 14.99
N THR A 335 -22.91 9.50 16.18
CA THR A 335 -21.70 10.32 16.30
C THR A 335 -20.38 9.55 16.37
N ASP A 336 -20.46 8.23 16.49
CA ASP A 336 -19.30 7.33 16.54
C ASP A 336 -19.28 6.38 15.33
N PHE A 337 -18.15 5.71 15.09
CA PHE A 337 -18.06 4.69 14.05
C PHE A 337 -19.03 3.56 14.38
N SER A 338 -20.05 3.42 13.54
CA SER A 338 -21.12 2.45 13.74
C SER A 338 -20.76 1.08 13.16
N PHE A 339 -19.70 1.01 12.36
CA PHE A 339 -19.18 -0.22 11.78
C PHE A 339 -17.65 -0.27 11.92
N ASN A 340 -17.16 -1.19 12.75
CA ASN A 340 -15.76 -1.28 13.14
C ASN A 340 -15.16 -2.60 12.68
N ILE A 341 -14.15 -2.55 11.82
CA ILE A 341 -13.43 -3.73 11.31
C ILE A 341 -12.01 -3.72 11.87
N THR A 342 -11.80 -4.52 12.91
CA THR A 342 -10.48 -4.73 13.55
C THR A 342 -9.87 -6.09 13.19
N ALA A 343 -10.65 -6.96 12.55
CA ALA A 343 -10.26 -8.26 12.04
C ALA A 343 -8.97 -8.22 11.22
N SER A 344 -8.07 -9.17 11.50
CA SER A 344 -6.79 -9.32 10.83
C SER A 344 -6.44 -10.81 10.65
N PRO A 345 -6.46 -11.38 9.43
CA PRO A 345 -6.81 -10.76 8.15
C PRO A 345 -8.32 -10.49 7.97
N PHE A 346 -8.65 -9.55 7.08
CA PHE A 346 -10.03 -9.34 6.63
C PHE A 346 -10.07 -9.17 5.11
N HIS A 347 -10.84 -10.02 4.44
CA HIS A 347 -11.00 -10.01 2.99
C HIS A 347 -12.47 -9.83 2.61
N ALA A 348 -12.79 -8.91 1.71
CA ALA A 348 -14.14 -8.71 1.19
C ALA A 348 -14.16 -8.47 -0.32
N ASP A 349 -15.20 -8.94 -1.02
CA ASP A 349 -15.46 -8.61 -2.43
C ASP A 349 -15.82 -7.12 -2.60
N SER A 350 -16.80 -6.64 -1.86
CA SER A 350 -17.24 -5.24 -1.84
C SER A 350 -17.92 -4.91 -0.52
N MET A 351 -17.85 -3.66 -0.08
CA MET A 351 -18.53 -3.16 1.12
C MET A 351 -19.32 -1.91 0.75
N LYS A 352 -20.65 -1.96 0.87
CA LYS A 352 -21.53 -0.81 0.58
C LYS A 352 -22.26 -0.40 1.84
N PHE A 353 -22.19 0.89 2.15
CA PHE A 353 -22.79 1.47 3.33
C PHE A 353 -23.72 2.63 2.96
N GLU A 354 -24.90 2.62 3.56
CA GLU A 354 -25.88 3.70 3.50
C GLU A 354 -26.08 4.32 4.88
N PHE A 355 -25.91 5.62 4.95
CA PHE A 355 -26.00 6.40 6.18
C PHE A 355 -27.22 7.30 6.10
N VAL A 356 -27.94 7.43 7.21
CA VAL A 356 -29.09 8.34 7.28
C VAL A 356 -28.61 9.78 7.03
N GLY A 357 -27.42 10.15 7.54
CA GLY A 357 -26.93 11.49 7.39
C GLY A 357 -27.73 12.45 8.27
N SER A 358 -27.06 13.11 9.20
CA SER A 358 -27.72 14.04 10.12
C SER A 358 -28.42 15.25 9.47
N GLY A 359 -28.11 15.56 8.20
CA GLY A 359 -28.61 16.73 7.48
C GLY A 359 -28.26 18.08 8.12
N ASN A 360 -27.35 18.07 9.11
CA ASN A 360 -26.97 19.24 9.87
C ASN A 360 -25.45 19.29 9.97
N ALA A 361 -24.85 20.35 9.43
CA ALA A 361 -23.40 20.58 9.47
C ALA A 361 -22.78 20.58 10.88
N ARG A 362 -23.60 20.63 11.94
CA ARG A 362 -23.17 20.58 13.35
C ARG A 362 -23.19 19.16 13.95
N PHE A 363 -23.70 18.17 13.24
CA PHE A 363 -23.78 16.80 13.74
C PHE A 363 -22.54 15.99 13.34
N ASN A 364 -22.12 15.11 14.25
CA ASN A 364 -20.81 14.49 14.27
C ASN A 364 -20.77 13.10 13.62
N GLU A 365 -21.40 12.91 12.47
CA GLU A 365 -21.53 11.55 11.92
C GLU A 365 -20.20 10.95 11.47
N ARG A 366 -19.95 9.70 11.90
CA ARG A 366 -18.81 8.89 11.47
C ARG A 366 -19.35 7.65 10.77
N GLY A 367 -18.68 7.25 9.68
CA GLY A 367 -19.12 6.08 8.94
C GLY A 367 -18.48 4.78 9.43
N VAL A 368 -17.57 4.25 8.63
CA VAL A 368 -16.88 2.97 8.86
C VAL A 368 -15.42 3.19 9.23
N THR A 369 -14.90 2.37 10.15
CA THR A 369 -13.46 2.28 10.44
C THR A 369 -12.91 0.90 10.17
N ILE A 370 -11.71 0.84 9.58
CA ILE A 370 -11.01 -0.38 9.22
C ILE A 370 -9.59 -0.29 9.77
N SER A 371 -9.32 -0.89 10.92
CA SER A 371 -8.04 -0.77 11.61
C SER A 371 -7.26 -2.08 11.73
N GLY A 372 -7.71 -3.17 11.11
CA GLY A 372 -6.94 -4.42 11.03
C GLY A 372 -5.74 -4.34 10.06
N SER A 373 -4.88 -5.35 10.10
CA SER A 373 -3.80 -5.60 9.12
C SER A 373 -4.15 -6.77 8.20
N ASN A 374 -3.44 -6.88 7.06
CA ASN A 374 -3.73 -7.88 6.02
C ASN A 374 -5.18 -7.76 5.51
N ILE A 375 -5.49 -6.56 5.02
CA ILE A 375 -6.82 -6.18 4.54
C ILE A 375 -6.83 -6.25 3.02
N ARG A 376 -7.84 -6.93 2.46
CA ARG A 376 -8.11 -6.91 1.00
C ARG A 376 -9.57 -6.67 0.74
N ILE A 377 -9.93 -5.55 0.13
CA ILE A 377 -11.33 -5.22 -0.17
C ILE A 377 -11.42 -4.81 -1.64
N GLY A 378 -12.29 -5.45 -2.43
CA GLY A 378 -12.42 -5.08 -3.85
C GLY A 378 -12.94 -3.65 -4.04
N SER A 379 -13.99 -3.25 -3.31
CA SER A 379 -14.48 -1.86 -3.32
C SER A 379 -15.16 -1.45 -2.02
N ILE A 380 -15.05 -0.18 -1.64
CA ILE A 380 -15.85 0.43 -0.56
C ILE A 380 -16.71 1.55 -1.14
N SER A 381 -17.99 1.60 -0.78
CA SER A 381 -18.88 2.68 -1.16
C SER A 381 -19.64 3.20 0.06
N ILE A 382 -19.67 4.52 0.23
CA ILE A 382 -20.47 5.19 1.26
C ILE A 382 -21.41 6.21 0.62
N THR A 383 -22.67 6.19 1.02
CA THR A 383 -23.67 7.18 0.60
C THR A 383 -24.44 7.66 1.82
N ALA A 384 -24.50 8.97 2.04
CA ALA A 384 -25.41 9.58 3.01
C ALA A 384 -26.67 10.12 2.30
N GLU A 385 -27.85 10.01 2.93
CA GLU A 385 -29.08 10.57 2.35
C GLU A 385 -29.00 12.10 2.26
N ASN A 386 -28.45 12.73 3.30
CA ASN A 386 -28.30 14.17 3.38
C ASN A 386 -26.87 14.63 3.04
N SER A 387 -26.76 15.72 2.28
CA SER A 387 -25.49 16.44 2.10
C SER A 387 -24.94 16.96 3.43
N GLN A 388 -23.64 17.28 3.48
CA GLN A 388 -22.98 17.88 4.65
C GLN A 388 -22.73 16.90 5.82
N THR A 389 -22.77 15.59 5.55
CA THR A 389 -22.51 14.57 6.57
C THR A 389 -21.01 14.58 6.95
N GLY A 390 -20.69 14.61 8.25
CA GLY A 390 -19.31 14.66 8.76
C GLY A 390 -18.66 16.07 8.79
N ALA A 391 -19.46 17.13 8.80
CA ALA A 391 -19.01 18.53 8.63
C ALA A 391 -18.29 19.17 9.84
N ASN A 392 -18.47 18.69 11.06
CA ASN A 392 -18.13 19.47 12.26
C ASN A 392 -16.65 19.45 12.68
N ASN A 393 -15.94 18.31 12.57
CA ASN A 393 -14.57 18.14 13.07
C ASN A 393 -13.75 17.30 12.09
N SER A 394 -12.45 17.55 12.02
CA SER A 394 -11.48 16.81 11.20
C SER A 394 -11.35 15.33 11.57
N ALA A 395 -11.76 14.92 12.78
CA ALA A 395 -11.81 13.52 13.18
C ALA A 395 -13.04 12.76 12.67
N TYR A 396 -14.11 13.45 12.26
CA TYR A 396 -15.33 12.85 11.71
C TYR A 396 -15.13 12.63 10.21
N CYS A 397 -15.16 11.36 9.80
CA CYS A 397 -15.02 10.97 8.41
C CYS A 397 -15.93 9.78 8.08
N GLY A 398 -16.25 9.65 6.78
CA GLY A 398 -17.10 8.56 6.30
C GLY A 398 -16.38 7.22 6.27
N ILE A 399 -15.12 7.20 5.84
CA ILE A 399 -14.26 6.02 5.83
C ILE A 399 -12.95 6.38 6.51
N LYS A 400 -12.61 5.66 7.58
CA LYS A 400 -11.28 5.68 8.19
C LYS A 400 -10.59 4.35 7.95
N ILE A 401 -9.37 4.41 7.43
CA ILE A 401 -8.52 3.24 7.24
C ILE A 401 -7.26 3.43 8.08
N GLY A 402 -7.09 2.50 9.01
CA GLY A 402 -6.04 2.45 10.01
C GLY A 402 -6.51 2.91 11.40
N PRO A 403 -5.67 2.68 12.42
CA PRO A 403 -6.05 2.83 13.83
C PRO A 403 -6.10 4.29 14.27
N GLU A 404 -6.98 4.57 15.24
CA GLU A 404 -7.15 5.91 15.83
C GLU A 404 -5.93 6.37 16.63
N THR A 405 -5.20 5.43 17.24
CA THR A 405 -4.06 5.71 18.11
C THR A 405 -2.74 5.59 17.35
N ASN A 406 -1.78 6.46 17.69
CA ASN A 406 -0.50 6.60 16.97
C ASN A 406 0.57 5.57 17.39
N ASP A 407 0.26 4.70 18.35
CA ASP A 407 1.14 3.66 18.89
C ASP A 407 1.07 2.34 18.12
N VAL A 408 0.03 2.16 17.30
CA VAL A 408 -0.20 0.96 16.49
C VAL A 408 -0.25 1.37 15.03
N LEU A 409 0.45 0.64 14.17
CA LEU A 409 0.34 0.78 12.72
C LEU A 409 -0.37 -0.43 12.14
N SER A 410 -1.33 -0.19 11.25
CA SER A 410 -1.89 -1.25 10.41
C SER A 410 -1.11 -1.37 9.12
N SER A 411 -0.96 -2.60 8.63
CA SER A 411 -0.15 -2.84 7.44
C SER A 411 -0.74 -3.86 6.48
N SER A 412 -0.22 -3.85 5.25
CA SER A 412 -0.67 -4.72 4.16
C SER A 412 -2.16 -4.53 3.86
N VAL A 413 -2.52 -3.28 3.53
CA VAL A 413 -3.90 -2.89 3.20
C VAL A 413 -4.01 -2.65 1.70
N GLU A 414 -4.90 -3.39 1.05
CA GLU A 414 -5.19 -3.26 -0.38
C GLU A 414 -6.69 -3.06 -0.61
N ILE A 415 -7.05 -1.96 -1.26
CA ILE A 415 -8.44 -1.63 -1.60
C ILE A 415 -8.53 -1.33 -3.09
N GLY A 416 -9.39 -2.04 -3.82
CA GLY A 416 -9.50 -1.85 -5.27
C GLY A 416 -10.10 -0.49 -5.66
N SER A 417 -11.18 -0.06 -5.01
CA SER A 417 -11.75 1.28 -5.22
C SER A 417 -12.52 1.81 -4.01
N ILE A 418 -12.63 3.14 -3.91
CA ILE A 418 -13.47 3.83 -2.91
C ILE A 418 -14.39 4.81 -3.63
N SER A 419 -15.66 4.87 -3.25
CA SER A 419 -16.61 5.89 -3.73
C SER A 419 -17.35 6.54 -2.57
N SER A 420 -17.62 7.85 -2.70
CA SER A 420 -18.36 8.59 -1.69
C SER A 420 -19.31 9.63 -2.27
N LYS A 421 -20.49 9.72 -1.66
CA LYS A 421 -21.52 10.72 -1.95
C LYS A 421 -22.05 11.36 -0.67
N ASN A 422 -22.23 12.69 -0.70
CA ASN A 422 -22.84 13.50 0.37
C ASN A 422 -22.06 13.58 1.70
N TRP A 423 -20.75 13.38 1.65
CA TRP A 423 -19.85 13.47 2.81
C TRP A 423 -18.88 14.65 2.69
N ASP A 424 -18.76 15.45 3.75
CA ASP A 424 -17.81 16.58 3.77
C ASP A 424 -16.36 16.12 3.94
N ARG A 425 -16.17 14.99 4.63
CA ARG A 425 -14.85 14.40 4.92
C ARG A 425 -14.89 12.91 4.64
N PRO A 426 -14.94 12.49 3.37
CA PRO A 426 -15.28 11.12 3.03
C PRO A 426 -14.18 10.11 3.38
N VAL A 427 -12.89 10.43 3.17
CA VAL A 427 -11.82 9.43 3.28
C VAL A 427 -10.67 9.92 4.15
N MET A 428 -10.25 9.06 5.08
CA MET A 428 -9.08 9.26 5.91
C MET A 428 -8.22 7.98 5.94
N PHE A 429 -6.94 8.14 5.66
CA PHE A 429 -5.88 7.16 5.90
C PHE A 429 -5.08 7.63 7.12
N GLN A 430 -5.00 6.80 8.15
CA GLN A 430 -4.30 7.14 9.38
C GLN A 430 -3.44 5.98 9.89
N ASN A 431 -2.20 6.23 10.31
CA ASN A 431 -1.38 5.22 10.99
C ASN A 431 -1.25 3.91 10.19
N LEU A 432 -1.03 4.05 8.87
CA LEU A 432 -0.86 2.92 7.95
C LEU A 432 0.59 2.77 7.50
N SER A 433 0.99 1.53 7.21
CA SER A 433 2.26 1.22 6.55
C SER A 433 2.03 0.18 5.45
N ALA A 434 2.66 0.34 4.29
CA ALA A 434 2.51 -0.58 3.15
C ALA A 434 1.04 -0.77 2.76
N TRP A 435 0.48 0.25 2.11
CA TRP A 435 -0.92 0.28 1.71
C TRP A 435 -1.09 0.79 0.28
N GLN A 436 -2.15 0.34 -0.37
CA GLN A 436 -2.52 0.77 -1.71
C GLN A 436 -4.04 0.84 -1.85
N VAL A 437 -4.48 1.88 -2.54
CA VAL A 437 -5.85 2.01 -3.03
C VAL A 437 -5.82 2.27 -4.53
N GLY A 438 -6.72 1.62 -5.28
CA GLY A 438 -6.90 1.86 -6.71
C GLY A 438 -7.49 3.25 -6.98
N SER A 439 -8.72 3.33 -7.47
CA SER A 439 -9.40 4.61 -7.70
C SER A 439 -10.19 5.09 -6.48
N ILE A 440 -10.21 6.40 -6.24
CA ILE A 440 -11.08 7.03 -5.24
C ILE A 440 -11.95 8.09 -5.91
N ASP A 441 -13.27 7.97 -5.85
CA ASP A 441 -14.21 8.92 -6.46
C ASP A 441 -15.13 9.57 -5.42
N ILE A 442 -15.02 10.90 -5.28
CA ILE A 442 -15.73 11.72 -4.28
C ILE A 442 -16.55 12.80 -5.00
N GLN A 443 -17.86 12.84 -4.75
CA GLN A 443 -18.79 13.74 -5.47
C GLN A 443 -18.98 15.12 -4.86
N VAL A 444 -18.83 15.23 -3.54
CA VAL A 444 -18.88 16.48 -2.79
C VAL A 444 -17.87 16.36 -1.65
N TYR A 445 -17.15 17.42 -1.32
CA TYR A 445 -16.27 17.44 -0.17
C TYR A 445 -16.00 18.84 0.38
N ARG A 446 -15.66 18.88 1.67
CA ARG A 446 -14.94 19.99 2.29
C ARG A 446 -13.45 19.67 2.39
N ARG A 447 -13.12 18.43 2.77
CA ARG A 447 -11.78 17.84 2.61
C ARG A 447 -11.93 16.44 2.03
N GLY A 448 -11.42 16.19 0.83
CA GLY A 448 -11.62 14.93 0.12
C GLY A 448 -10.91 13.76 0.80
N ILE A 449 -9.59 13.76 0.73
CA ILE A 449 -8.72 12.71 1.29
C ILE A 449 -7.80 13.32 2.33
N TYR A 450 -7.69 12.68 3.49
CA TYR A 450 -6.71 13.02 4.51
C TYR A 450 -5.74 11.85 4.75
N VAL A 451 -4.45 12.08 4.50
CA VAL A 451 -3.37 11.12 4.77
C VAL A 451 -2.59 11.63 5.98
N LYS A 452 -2.68 10.91 7.09
CA LYS A 452 -2.08 11.31 8.36
C LYS A 452 -1.23 10.17 8.92
N ASP A 453 0.03 10.47 9.23
CA ASP A 453 0.96 9.52 9.85
C ASP A 453 1.05 8.18 9.08
N CYS A 454 1.17 8.23 7.75
CA CYS A 454 1.14 7.06 6.86
C CYS A 454 2.45 6.81 6.10
N LYS A 455 2.82 5.55 5.90
CA LYS A 455 4.08 5.14 5.25
C LYS A 455 3.87 4.20 4.06
N TYR A 456 4.72 4.34 3.05
CA TYR A 456 4.78 3.43 1.89
C TYR A 456 3.41 3.23 1.21
N GLY A 457 2.72 4.35 0.98
CA GLY A 457 1.33 4.41 0.53
C GLY A 457 1.19 4.75 -0.96
N LYS A 458 0.16 4.20 -1.60
CA LYS A 458 -0.17 4.51 -3.00
C LYS A 458 -1.65 4.78 -3.21
N ILE A 459 -1.96 5.86 -3.94
CA ILE A 459 -3.29 6.14 -4.52
C ILE A 459 -3.14 6.12 -6.04
N LEU A 460 -3.82 5.21 -6.73
CA LEU A 460 -3.58 4.94 -8.15
C LEU A 460 -4.49 5.71 -9.14
N GLY A 461 -5.36 6.59 -8.65
CA GLY A 461 -6.21 7.44 -9.49
C GLY A 461 -7.48 7.89 -8.79
N GLY A 462 -8.35 8.52 -9.56
CA GLY A 462 -9.68 8.94 -9.12
C GLY A 462 -9.85 10.45 -9.09
N SER A 463 -10.92 10.91 -8.43
CA SER A 463 -11.24 12.32 -8.34
C SER A 463 -11.96 12.71 -7.05
N ALA A 464 -11.77 13.95 -6.63
CA ALA A 464 -12.65 14.64 -5.70
C ALA A 464 -13.18 15.90 -6.36
N LYS A 465 -14.50 16.01 -6.48
CA LYS A 465 -15.17 17.11 -7.17
C LYS A 465 -16.32 17.63 -6.31
N GLY A 466 -16.80 18.83 -6.62
CA GLY A 466 -17.96 19.42 -5.95
C GLY A 466 -17.62 19.97 -4.57
N MET A 467 -17.54 21.29 -4.45
CA MET A 467 -17.39 21.94 -3.16
C MET A 467 -18.60 21.68 -2.26
N SER A 468 -18.38 21.29 -1.01
CA SER A 468 -19.45 21.24 -0.01
C SER A 468 -20.00 22.65 0.28
N PRO A 469 -21.32 22.82 0.48
CA PRO A 469 -21.90 24.07 0.96
C PRO A 469 -21.38 24.54 2.33
N THR A 470 -20.70 23.68 3.09
CA THR A 470 -20.10 24.02 4.40
C THR A 470 -18.64 24.45 4.31
N SER A 471 -18.05 24.42 3.12
CA SER A 471 -16.69 24.89 2.89
C SER A 471 -16.59 26.38 3.18
N THR A 472 -15.56 26.76 3.92
CA THR A 472 -15.32 28.14 4.39
C THR A 472 -14.03 28.74 3.85
N GLY A 473 -13.25 27.99 3.06
CA GLY A 473 -11.95 28.44 2.54
C GLY A 473 -10.81 28.29 3.54
N LYS A 474 -11.06 27.63 4.69
CA LYS A 474 -10.10 27.51 5.79
C LYS A 474 -9.03 26.45 5.55
N ALA A 475 -7.96 26.55 6.33
CA ALA A 475 -6.86 25.60 6.34
C ALA A 475 -7.34 24.13 6.43
N GLY A 476 -6.91 23.32 5.46
CA GLY A 476 -7.18 21.89 5.41
C GLY A 476 -8.41 21.51 4.58
N GLU A 477 -9.11 22.48 3.98
CA GLU A 477 -10.23 22.25 3.07
C GLU A 477 -9.73 21.94 1.65
N ASN A 478 -9.03 20.81 1.52
CA ASN A 478 -8.32 20.42 0.31
C ASN A 478 -8.90 19.15 -0.32
N ALA A 479 -8.68 18.95 -1.62
CA ALA A 479 -8.99 17.67 -2.26
C ALA A 479 -8.15 16.56 -1.64
N ILE A 480 -6.85 16.83 -1.42
CA ILE A 480 -5.95 15.97 -0.67
C ILE A 480 -5.15 16.79 0.34
N LEU A 481 -5.14 16.33 1.60
CA LEU A 481 -4.29 16.83 2.68
C LEU A 481 -3.35 15.71 3.15
N LEU A 482 -2.06 16.00 3.25
CA LEU A 482 -1.05 15.13 3.83
C LEU A 482 -0.39 15.82 5.03
N GLU A 483 -0.30 15.12 6.16
CA GLU A 483 0.38 15.63 7.35
C GLU A 483 1.13 14.52 8.12
N SER A 484 2.25 14.91 8.71
CA SER A 484 2.83 14.23 9.89
C SER A 484 2.31 14.96 11.13
N VAL A 485 1.77 14.21 12.10
CA VAL A 485 1.27 14.75 13.38
C VAL A 485 2.01 14.10 14.55
N ALA A 486 2.17 12.77 14.52
CA ALA A 486 2.77 12.04 15.64
C ALA A 486 4.25 12.34 15.85
N ALA A 487 5.02 12.38 14.77
CA ALA A 487 6.46 12.61 14.79
C ALA A 487 6.96 13.11 13.42
N ASP A 488 8.18 13.61 13.36
CA ASP A 488 8.85 13.82 12.07
C ASP A 488 8.95 12.49 11.30
N TYR A 489 8.66 12.55 10.00
CA TYR A 489 8.62 11.41 9.09
C TYR A 489 7.59 10.33 9.46
N ALA A 490 6.54 10.69 10.22
CA ALA A 490 5.39 9.82 10.43
C ALA A 490 4.63 9.59 9.11
N THR A 491 4.54 10.63 8.27
CA THR A 491 4.14 10.51 6.87
C THR A 491 5.36 10.54 5.94
N GLU A 492 5.59 9.43 5.21
CA GLU A 492 6.70 9.28 4.28
C GLU A 492 6.43 8.27 3.16
N GLU A 493 7.13 8.42 2.02
CA GLU A 493 7.04 7.47 0.88
C GLU A 493 5.60 7.29 0.36
N ILE A 494 4.90 8.41 0.15
CA ILE A 494 3.54 8.43 -0.40
C ILE A 494 3.59 8.78 -1.88
N ARG A 495 2.89 8.00 -2.72
CA ARG A 495 2.77 8.25 -4.17
C ARG A 495 1.31 8.36 -4.58
N ILE A 496 0.97 9.46 -5.25
CA ILE A 496 -0.38 9.74 -5.74
C ILE A 496 -0.30 9.88 -7.26
N TYR A 497 -1.04 9.03 -7.97
CA TYR A 497 -1.03 8.95 -9.43
C TYR A 497 -2.36 9.43 -9.98
N GLY A 498 -2.34 10.30 -11.01
CA GLY A 498 -3.50 10.57 -11.86
C GLY A 498 -4.76 11.06 -11.13
N PHE A 499 -4.63 11.67 -9.95
CA PHE A 499 -5.77 12.12 -9.16
C PHE A 499 -6.20 13.53 -9.55
N ALA A 500 -7.50 13.76 -9.73
CA ALA A 500 -8.07 15.06 -10.05
C ALA A 500 -8.78 15.69 -8.84
N GLY A 501 -8.34 16.86 -8.40
CA GLY A 501 -9.02 17.66 -7.38
C GLY A 501 -9.73 18.86 -7.99
N GLU A 502 -11.05 18.93 -7.92
CA GLU A 502 -11.86 20.00 -8.50
C GLU A 502 -12.73 20.66 -7.43
N ASP A 503 -12.82 21.98 -7.49
CA ASP A 503 -13.71 22.79 -6.66
C ASP A 503 -13.35 22.77 -5.16
N SER A 504 -12.06 22.73 -4.82
CA SER A 504 -11.62 22.82 -3.42
C SER A 504 -12.01 24.16 -2.78
N GLY A 505 -12.41 24.09 -1.51
CA GLY A 505 -12.64 25.29 -0.69
C GLY A 505 -11.37 26.12 -0.52
N GLU A 506 -10.23 25.49 -0.18
CA GLU A 506 -8.91 26.11 -0.07
C GLU A 506 -8.02 25.63 -1.23
N HIS A 507 -6.91 24.96 -0.93
CA HIS A 507 -5.99 24.42 -1.95
C HIS A 507 -6.50 23.13 -2.59
N GLY A 508 -6.02 22.80 -3.79
CA GLY A 508 -6.23 21.48 -4.40
C GLY A 508 -5.56 20.39 -3.57
N PHE A 509 -4.23 20.40 -3.54
CA PHE A 509 -3.40 19.45 -2.80
C PHE A 509 -2.52 20.19 -1.81
N ARG A 510 -2.43 19.67 -0.58
CA ARG A 510 -1.61 20.25 0.48
C ARG A 510 -0.75 19.20 1.15
N VAL A 511 0.57 19.40 1.07
CA VAL A 511 1.57 18.78 1.95
C VAL A 511 1.86 19.79 3.05
N GLY A 512 1.34 19.58 4.25
CA GLY A 512 1.45 20.56 5.34
C GLY A 512 1.65 19.94 6.73
N GLY A 513 1.61 20.79 7.74
CA GLY A 513 1.77 20.40 9.14
C GLY A 513 3.10 20.86 9.74
N GLN A 514 3.22 20.73 11.06
CA GLN A 514 4.38 21.21 11.81
C GLN A 514 5.47 20.14 12.04
N LYS A 515 5.25 18.91 11.56
CA LYS A 515 6.25 17.85 11.56
C LYS A 515 6.74 17.59 10.15
N ILE A 516 7.99 17.19 10.04
CA ILE A 516 8.65 16.96 8.75
C ILE A 516 7.98 15.75 8.06
N MET A 517 7.84 15.83 6.74
CA MET A 517 7.47 14.73 5.86
C MET A 517 8.56 14.55 4.82
N ARG A 518 8.64 13.34 4.24
CA ARG A 518 9.59 13.10 3.16
C ARG A 518 9.12 12.16 2.06
N ASN A 519 9.71 12.30 0.88
CA ASN A 519 9.51 11.43 -0.28
C ASN A 519 8.04 11.33 -0.68
N ILE A 520 7.42 12.49 -0.93
CA ILE A 520 6.02 12.60 -1.33
C ILE A 520 5.98 12.91 -2.82
N TRP A 521 5.23 12.11 -3.59
CA TRP A 521 5.16 12.20 -5.04
C TRP A 521 3.73 12.40 -5.51
N HIS A 522 3.51 13.43 -6.32
CA HIS A 522 2.31 13.63 -7.12
C HIS A 522 2.69 13.45 -8.59
N ILE A 523 2.01 12.55 -9.30
CA ILE A 523 2.40 12.11 -10.64
C ILE A 523 1.18 12.15 -11.55
N GLY A 524 1.16 13.06 -12.52
CA GLY A 524 0.03 13.24 -13.42
C GLY A 524 -1.24 13.73 -12.73
N CYS A 525 -1.14 14.36 -11.56
CA CYS A 525 -2.30 14.87 -10.83
C CYS A 525 -2.77 16.21 -11.43
N SER A 526 -4.06 16.50 -11.33
CA SER A 526 -4.64 17.76 -11.83
C SER A 526 -5.48 18.46 -10.78
N THR A 527 -5.54 19.80 -10.88
CA THR A 527 -6.44 20.62 -10.07
C THR A 527 -7.24 21.60 -10.92
N ARG A 528 -8.48 21.86 -10.52
CA ARG A 528 -9.35 22.86 -11.14
C ARG A 528 -10.16 23.65 -10.12
N ASN A 529 -10.37 24.94 -10.36
CA ASN A 529 -11.25 25.81 -9.56
C ASN A 529 -10.93 25.79 -8.06
N THR A 530 -9.65 25.83 -7.70
CA THR A 530 -9.23 25.84 -6.29
C THR A 530 -9.44 27.21 -5.67
N GLY A 531 -9.77 27.26 -4.37
CA GLY A 531 -10.03 28.50 -3.63
C GLY A 531 -11.46 29.01 -3.74
N LEU A 532 -12.45 28.12 -3.89
CA LEU A 532 -13.88 28.50 -4.00
C LEU A 532 -14.55 28.82 -2.66
N GLY A 533 -13.93 28.45 -1.54
CA GLY A 533 -14.51 28.58 -0.22
C GLY A 533 -14.53 30.03 0.21
N TYR A 534 -15.70 30.54 0.57
CA TYR A 534 -15.86 31.87 1.15
C TYR A 534 -16.55 31.74 2.52
N GLY A 535 -15.84 32.09 3.58
CA GLY A 535 -16.43 32.17 4.91
C GLY A 535 -17.56 33.19 4.96
N THR A 536 -18.65 32.88 5.67
CA THR A 536 -19.75 33.84 5.93
C THR A 536 -19.41 34.86 7.03
N ALA A 537 -18.14 35.01 7.42
CA ALA A 537 -17.74 35.85 8.55
C ALA A 537 -17.13 37.17 8.04
N PRO A 538 -17.81 38.33 8.23
CA PRO A 538 -17.27 39.65 7.91
C PRO A 538 -16.29 40.11 9.02
N LEU A 539 -15.39 39.22 9.47
CA LEU A 539 -14.42 39.57 10.50
C LEU A 539 -13.08 39.93 9.85
N PRO A 540 -12.40 41.01 10.29
CA PRO A 540 -11.21 41.56 9.62
C PRO A 540 -9.95 40.67 9.63
N ASN A 541 -10.03 39.44 10.15
CA ASN A 541 -8.90 38.53 10.33
C ASN A 541 -9.13 37.16 9.67
N ASP A 542 -10.02 37.04 8.69
CA ASP A 542 -10.25 35.78 7.94
C ASP A 542 -9.17 35.60 6.84
N ASP A 543 -7.90 35.81 7.20
CA ASP A 543 -6.74 35.86 6.30
C ASP A 543 -6.16 34.49 5.93
N ASP A 544 -6.81 33.39 6.34
CA ASP A 544 -6.35 32.03 6.10
C ASP A 544 -6.87 31.43 4.79
N HIS A 545 -7.39 32.25 3.88
CA HIS A 545 -7.90 31.77 2.59
C HIS A 545 -6.73 31.46 1.66
N GLY A 546 -6.81 30.32 0.98
CA GLY A 546 -5.81 29.87 0.04
C GLY A 546 -6.45 29.30 -1.20
N GLY A 547 -5.82 29.47 -2.36
CA GLY A 547 -6.37 29.00 -3.63
C GLY A 547 -5.37 28.26 -4.50
N CYS A 548 -4.22 27.86 -3.95
CA CYS A 548 -3.24 27.14 -4.74
C CYS A 548 -3.74 25.82 -5.32
N GLY A 549 -3.30 25.48 -6.54
CA GLY A 549 -3.46 24.14 -7.08
C GLY A 549 -2.72 23.12 -6.22
N PHE A 550 -1.40 23.27 -6.14
CA PHE A 550 -0.54 22.44 -5.29
C PHE A 550 0.20 23.31 -4.26
N LYS A 551 0.18 22.89 -3.00
CA LYS A 551 0.92 23.52 -1.92
C LYS A 551 1.78 22.51 -1.17
N ALA A 552 3.02 22.89 -0.91
CA ALA A 552 3.86 22.28 0.11
C ALA A 552 4.33 23.38 1.06
N LEU A 553 4.12 23.21 2.36
CA LEU A 553 4.63 24.15 3.35
C LEU A 553 5.23 23.37 4.53
N GLY A 554 6.56 23.35 4.58
CA GLY A 554 7.31 22.75 5.68
C GLY A 554 7.14 23.48 7.02
N PRO A 555 7.60 22.89 8.13
CA PRO A 555 7.36 23.41 9.47
C PRO A 555 7.92 24.81 9.68
N THR A 556 7.06 25.79 9.92
CA THR A 556 7.45 27.19 10.15
C THR A 556 7.82 27.47 11.61
N SER A 557 7.29 26.68 12.56
CA SER A 557 7.56 26.86 13.99
C SER A 557 8.93 26.39 14.47
N VAL A 558 9.67 25.64 13.62
CA VAL A 558 10.98 25.09 13.95
C VAL A 558 12.05 25.70 13.05
N PRO A 559 13.09 26.37 13.61
CA PRO A 559 14.20 26.90 12.83
C PRO A 559 14.87 25.82 11.99
N GLY A 560 15.08 26.10 10.70
CA GLY A 560 15.78 25.19 9.78
C GLY A 560 14.99 23.94 9.35
N ALA A 561 13.82 23.66 9.93
CA ALA A 561 13.00 22.53 9.52
C ALA A 561 12.40 22.75 8.13
N MET A 562 12.43 21.69 7.31
CA MET A 562 11.92 21.67 5.94
C MET A 562 11.35 20.28 5.64
N HIS A 563 10.30 20.22 4.82
CA HIS A 563 9.91 18.95 4.18
C HIS A 563 11.01 18.53 3.20
N GLN A 564 11.16 17.21 2.95
CA GLN A 564 12.27 16.67 2.17
C GLN A 564 11.78 15.84 0.98
N GLY A 565 12.26 16.07 -0.23
CA GLY A 565 11.87 15.25 -1.38
C GLY A 565 10.37 15.31 -1.67
N ILE A 566 9.87 16.52 -1.95
CA ILE A 566 8.48 16.74 -2.38
C ILE A 566 8.49 16.95 -3.90
N HIS A 567 7.78 16.08 -4.62
CA HIS A 567 7.88 15.96 -6.06
C HIS A 567 6.52 16.10 -6.73
N TYR A 568 6.48 16.92 -7.78
CA TYR A 568 5.35 17.08 -8.69
C TYR A 568 5.85 16.78 -10.11
N LEU A 569 5.30 15.74 -10.74
CA LEU A 569 5.70 15.29 -12.06
C LEU A 569 4.48 15.31 -12.98
N SER A 570 4.56 16.04 -14.09
CA SER A 570 3.50 16.14 -15.10
C SER A 570 2.14 16.56 -14.53
N CYS A 571 2.14 17.36 -13.46
CA CYS A 571 0.91 17.84 -12.82
C CYS A 571 0.35 19.07 -13.54
N THR A 572 -0.97 19.23 -13.50
CA THR A 572 -1.66 20.35 -14.18
C THR A 572 -2.50 21.16 -13.19
N VAL A 573 -2.45 22.48 -13.30
CA VAL A 573 -3.34 23.40 -12.61
C VAL A 573 -4.11 24.19 -13.65
N GLU A 574 -5.44 24.08 -13.60
CA GLU A 574 -6.34 24.80 -14.47
C GLU A 574 -7.22 25.73 -13.63
N ASN A 575 -7.18 27.04 -13.87
CA ASN A 575 -8.09 28.00 -13.22
C ASN A 575 -8.05 27.96 -11.67
N ALA A 576 -6.94 28.39 -11.07
CA ALA A 576 -6.92 28.70 -9.65
C ALA A 576 -7.58 30.07 -9.42
N ILE A 577 -8.55 30.13 -8.51
CA ILE A 577 -9.27 31.38 -8.20
C ILE A 577 -8.31 32.40 -7.63
N ILE A 578 -8.61 33.67 -7.84
CA ILE A 578 -7.78 34.79 -7.41
C ILE A 578 -8.64 35.71 -6.56
N GLU A 579 -8.17 36.01 -5.36
CA GLU A 579 -8.74 37.07 -4.56
C GLU A 579 -8.08 38.42 -4.91
N GLU A 580 -8.87 39.48 -5.06
CA GLU A 580 -8.33 40.81 -5.30
C GLU A 580 -7.48 41.28 -4.11
N GLY A 581 -6.24 41.70 -4.37
CA GLY A 581 -5.33 42.23 -3.34
C GLY A 581 -4.47 41.18 -2.61
N LYS A 582 -4.80 39.89 -2.66
CA LYS A 582 -4.00 38.81 -2.02
C LYS A 582 -3.24 37.99 -3.07
N GLY A 583 -2.10 38.51 -3.51
CA GLY A 583 -1.30 37.87 -4.58
C GLY A 583 -0.51 36.63 -4.16
N PHE A 584 -0.22 36.48 -2.87
CA PHE A 584 0.47 35.33 -2.29
C PHE A 584 -0.57 34.30 -1.83
N ASN A 585 -0.25 33.00 -1.84
CA ASN A 585 -1.16 31.90 -1.45
C ASN A 585 -2.27 31.52 -2.47
N PHE A 586 -2.20 32.09 -3.67
CA PHE A 586 -3.10 31.82 -4.81
C PHE A 586 -2.30 31.49 -6.09
N ALA A 587 -1.40 30.52 -6.00
CA ALA A 587 -0.48 30.13 -7.08
C ALA A 587 -0.87 28.81 -7.75
N GLY A 588 -0.34 28.54 -8.95
CA GLY A 588 -0.40 27.18 -9.49
C GLY A 588 0.28 26.19 -8.54
N PHE A 589 1.56 26.44 -8.27
CA PHE A 589 2.36 25.71 -7.30
C PHE A 589 2.93 26.67 -6.26
N ASN A 590 2.67 26.45 -4.97
CA ASN A 590 3.30 27.18 -3.87
C ASN A 590 4.15 26.21 -3.04
N ILE A 591 5.47 26.32 -3.18
CA ILE A 591 6.42 25.46 -2.49
C ILE A 591 7.19 26.30 -1.48
N GLY A 592 6.93 26.03 -0.20
CA GLY A 592 7.54 26.68 0.93
C GLY A 592 8.28 25.68 1.80
N LYS A 593 9.52 26.01 2.19
CA LYS A 593 10.30 25.25 3.19
C LYS A 593 10.47 23.78 2.80
N VAL A 594 10.99 23.57 1.59
CA VAL A 594 11.28 22.25 1.01
C VAL A 594 12.75 22.12 0.68
N TYR A 595 13.35 21.00 1.08
CA TYR A 595 14.68 20.57 0.69
C TYR A 595 14.59 19.45 -0.35
N GLY A 596 15.31 19.56 -1.47
CA GLY A 596 15.35 18.49 -2.47
C GLY A 596 14.06 18.29 -3.25
N GLY A 597 13.25 19.34 -3.44
CA GLY A 597 11.97 19.24 -4.16
C GLY A 597 12.12 19.28 -5.68
N SER A 598 11.10 18.79 -6.41
CA SER A 598 11.06 18.93 -7.87
C SER A 598 9.67 19.26 -8.42
N ILE A 599 9.62 20.12 -9.43
CA ILE A 599 8.44 20.39 -10.27
C ILE A 599 8.87 20.15 -11.72
N ALA A 600 8.47 19.02 -12.31
CA ALA A 600 8.92 18.62 -13.64
C ALA A 600 7.75 18.43 -14.60
N ASP A 601 7.84 19.03 -15.79
CA ASP A 601 6.84 18.93 -16.86
C ASP A 601 5.43 19.33 -16.43
N CYS A 602 5.32 20.19 -15.41
CA CYS A 602 4.04 20.67 -14.89
C CYS A 602 3.49 21.84 -15.70
N SER A 603 2.17 21.96 -15.73
CA SER A 603 1.48 23.06 -16.41
C SER A 603 0.57 23.86 -15.49
N VAL A 604 0.53 25.17 -15.71
CA VAL A 604 -0.39 26.12 -15.09
C VAL A 604 -1.05 26.90 -16.21
N ILE A 605 -2.33 26.63 -16.43
CA ILE A 605 -3.06 27.06 -17.62
C ILE A 605 -4.40 27.69 -17.25
N PRO A 606 -4.90 28.61 -18.08
CA PRO A 606 -6.25 29.14 -17.92
C PRO A 606 -7.30 28.06 -18.22
N PRO A 607 -8.57 28.30 -17.86
CA PRO A 607 -9.67 27.40 -18.20
C PRO A 607 -9.67 26.99 -19.67
N GLU A 608 -10.03 25.73 -19.91
CA GLU A 608 -10.15 25.17 -21.26
C GLU A 608 -11.03 26.08 -22.14
N GLY A 609 -10.56 26.36 -23.36
CA GLY A 609 -11.25 27.21 -24.33
C GLY A 609 -11.14 28.73 -24.10
N ASN A 610 -10.47 29.20 -23.04
CA ASN A 610 -10.29 30.63 -22.78
C ASN A 610 -8.84 31.01 -22.43
N LEU A 611 -7.96 31.05 -23.42
CA LEU A 611 -6.54 31.41 -23.23
C LEU A 611 -6.31 32.87 -22.77
N SER A 612 -7.33 33.72 -22.88
CA SER A 612 -7.30 35.10 -22.36
C SER A 612 -7.68 35.21 -20.89
N ALA A 613 -8.25 34.17 -20.30
CA ALA A 613 -8.50 34.14 -18.87
C ALA A 613 -7.19 34.05 -18.10
N ILE A 614 -7.23 34.48 -16.85
CA ILE A 614 -6.10 34.37 -15.94
C ILE A 614 -6.08 32.93 -15.40
N SER A 615 -4.90 32.31 -15.36
CA SER A 615 -4.74 30.94 -14.86
C SER A 615 -4.73 30.85 -13.34
N CYS A 616 -4.07 31.81 -12.69
CA CYS A 616 -3.78 31.86 -11.25
C CYS A 616 -3.16 33.22 -10.89
N GLY A 617 -2.87 33.48 -9.62
CA GLY A 617 -2.10 34.64 -9.17
C GLY A 617 -0.65 34.60 -9.66
N ASN A 618 0.13 33.64 -9.16
CA ASN A 618 1.50 33.34 -9.60
C ASN A 618 1.57 31.91 -10.15
N GLY A 619 2.39 31.65 -11.17
CA GLY A 619 2.52 30.29 -11.72
C GLY A 619 3.16 29.33 -10.71
N ILE A 620 4.42 29.58 -10.36
CA ILE A 620 5.18 28.83 -9.36
C ILE A 620 5.76 29.81 -8.34
N GLU A 621 5.53 29.57 -7.05
CA GLU A 621 6.09 30.31 -5.92
C GLU A 621 7.05 29.44 -5.12
N LEU A 622 8.21 30.02 -4.77
CA LEU A 622 9.28 29.36 -4.03
C LEU A 622 9.74 30.25 -2.87
N ILE A 623 9.61 29.75 -1.64
CA ILE A 623 10.07 30.42 -0.41
C ILE A 623 10.79 29.46 0.52
N GLY A 624 12.00 29.83 0.95
CA GLY A 624 12.77 29.02 1.90
C GLY A 624 13.14 27.64 1.37
N CYS A 625 13.25 27.49 0.05
CA CYS A 625 13.57 26.22 -0.59
C CYS A 625 15.07 26.03 -0.78
N GLU A 626 15.52 24.79 -0.65
CA GLU A 626 16.91 24.41 -0.89
C GLU A 626 17.02 23.20 -1.82
N ASN A 627 18.02 23.21 -2.71
CA ASN A 627 18.29 22.10 -3.64
C ASN A 627 17.04 21.67 -4.44
N THR A 628 16.26 22.65 -4.91
CA THR A 628 14.98 22.40 -5.58
C THR A 628 15.11 22.64 -7.08
N GLN A 629 14.48 21.79 -7.89
CA GLN A 629 14.51 21.89 -9.35
C GLN A 629 13.11 22.13 -9.93
N VAL A 630 13.02 23.06 -10.87
CA VAL A 630 11.86 23.25 -11.74
C VAL A 630 12.30 22.95 -13.16
N SER A 631 11.71 21.97 -13.84
CA SER A 631 12.10 21.59 -15.19
C SER A 631 10.91 21.63 -16.15
N ASN A 632 11.12 22.24 -17.31
CA ASN A 632 10.18 22.34 -18.40
C ASN A 632 8.74 22.80 -17.98
N PRO A 633 8.58 23.83 -17.13
CA PRO A 633 7.25 24.30 -16.75
C PRO A 633 6.53 24.94 -17.94
N THR A 634 5.21 24.77 -18.04
CA THR A 634 4.37 25.54 -18.97
C THR A 634 3.42 26.43 -18.17
N ILE A 635 3.64 27.74 -18.18
CA ILE A 635 2.86 28.70 -17.39
C ILE A 635 2.25 29.72 -18.34
N ILE A 636 0.93 29.77 -18.41
CA ILE A 636 0.19 30.60 -19.38
C ILE A 636 -0.77 31.52 -18.62
N SER A 637 -0.67 32.82 -18.89
CA SER A 637 -1.56 33.86 -18.37
C SER A 637 -1.67 33.94 -16.83
N PRO A 638 -0.58 33.84 -16.04
CA PRO A 638 -0.64 34.14 -14.62
C PRO A 638 -0.89 35.63 -14.40
N LYS A 639 -1.62 36.00 -13.34
CA LYS A 639 -1.96 37.40 -13.07
C LYS A 639 -0.71 38.23 -12.86
N PHE A 640 0.24 37.75 -12.08
CA PHE A 640 1.41 38.52 -11.67
C PHE A 640 2.69 37.96 -12.28
N ASN A 641 3.19 36.84 -11.76
CA ASN A 641 4.49 36.30 -12.16
C ASN A 641 4.36 34.87 -12.69
N GLY A 642 5.23 34.51 -13.63
CA GLY A 642 5.42 33.11 -14.02
C GLY A 642 6.02 32.31 -12.88
N ILE A 643 7.25 32.65 -12.52
CA ILE A 643 8.00 32.02 -11.42
C ILE A 643 8.41 33.12 -10.44
N LEU A 644 8.08 32.95 -9.17
CA LEU A 644 8.37 33.87 -8.09
C LEU A 644 9.28 33.22 -7.04
N PHE A 645 10.47 33.77 -6.89
CA PHE A 645 11.33 33.56 -5.72
C PHE A 645 11.10 34.70 -4.74
N TYR A 646 10.69 34.40 -3.51
CA TYR A 646 10.51 35.43 -2.50
C TYR A 646 11.00 34.96 -1.14
N ASP A 647 11.30 35.91 -0.26
CA ASP A 647 11.59 35.65 1.14
C ASP A 647 10.58 36.36 2.04
N SER A 648 10.63 36.00 3.32
CA SER A 648 9.91 36.69 4.38
C SER A 648 10.83 36.84 5.58
N ALA A 649 10.63 37.91 6.35
CA ALA A 649 11.32 38.07 7.62
C ALA A 649 10.87 36.97 8.58
N ASP A 650 11.82 36.46 9.38
CA ASP A 650 11.46 35.61 10.51
C ASP A 650 10.77 36.47 11.57
N SER A 651 9.78 35.90 12.26
CA SER A 651 9.10 36.52 13.40
C SER A 651 9.10 35.54 14.57
N ASP A 652 8.67 35.99 15.74
CA ASP A 652 8.54 35.10 16.90
C ASP A 652 7.66 33.89 16.56
N GLY A 653 8.28 32.70 16.53
CA GLY A 653 7.61 31.45 16.20
C GLY A 653 7.40 31.17 14.70
N GLN A 654 7.93 31.97 13.78
CA GLN A 654 7.91 31.67 12.33
C GLN A 654 9.28 31.87 11.69
N TYR A 655 9.81 30.80 11.10
CA TYR A 655 11.11 30.76 10.45
C TYR A 655 10.94 30.37 8.99
N TRP A 656 11.25 31.26 8.06
CA TRP A 656 11.00 31.07 6.62
C TRP A 656 12.18 30.52 5.84
N GLY A 657 13.40 30.61 6.38
CA GLY A 657 14.60 30.12 5.68
C GLY A 657 14.98 31.00 4.48
N SER A 658 15.89 30.53 3.63
CA SER A 658 16.37 31.27 2.45
C SER A 658 16.33 30.39 1.22
N ASN A 659 16.03 30.97 0.06
CA ASN A 659 16.12 30.26 -1.22
C ASN A 659 17.60 30.04 -1.59
N ASN A 660 18.02 28.79 -1.71
CA ASN A 660 19.40 28.41 -1.96
C ASN A 660 19.50 27.24 -2.96
N ASN A 661 20.34 27.40 -3.98
CA ASN A 661 20.61 26.35 -4.97
C ASN A 661 19.32 25.82 -5.63
N ILE A 662 18.61 26.71 -6.33
CA ILE A 662 17.40 26.38 -7.06
C ILE A 662 17.65 26.55 -8.56
N SER A 663 17.28 25.55 -9.37
CA SER A 663 17.35 25.65 -10.82
C SER A 663 15.97 25.65 -11.48
N VAL A 664 15.84 26.44 -12.54
CA VAL A 664 14.76 26.41 -13.51
C VAL A 664 15.38 26.03 -14.85
N ASP A 665 15.07 24.85 -15.37
CA ASP A 665 15.68 24.29 -16.57
C ASP A 665 14.62 24.13 -17.68
N GLY A 666 14.67 24.98 -18.70
CA GLY A 666 13.75 25.01 -19.84
C GLY A 666 12.38 25.60 -19.53
N GLY A 667 11.38 25.20 -20.32
CA GLY A 667 9.97 25.60 -20.14
C GLY A 667 9.58 26.88 -20.87
N ARG A 668 8.36 27.33 -20.58
CA ARG A 668 7.71 28.49 -21.20
C ARG A 668 6.85 29.24 -20.18
N VAL A 669 7.03 30.55 -20.13
CA VAL A 669 6.11 31.48 -19.47
C VAL A 669 5.55 32.44 -20.49
N ARG A 670 4.22 32.57 -20.53
CA ARG A 670 3.52 33.50 -21.40
C ARG A 670 2.53 34.37 -20.64
N GLY A 671 2.54 35.68 -20.92
CA GLY A 671 1.44 36.59 -20.53
C GLY A 671 1.41 36.98 -19.06
N ALA A 672 2.55 36.92 -18.35
CA ALA A 672 2.63 37.40 -16.96
C ALA A 672 2.63 38.94 -16.92
N SER A 673 1.71 39.54 -16.15
CA SER A 673 1.60 41.01 -16.13
C SER A 673 2.76 41.73 -15.44
N VAL A 674 3.51 41.03 -14.59
CA VAL A 674 4.72 41.53 -13.93
C VAL A 674 5.94 40.91 -14.59
N ALA A 675 6.31 39.66 -14.31
CA ALA A 675 7.53 39.10 -14.88
C ALA A 675 7.40 37.61 -15.19
N ALA A 676 8.17 37.14 -16.18
CA ALA A 676 8.34 35.72 -16.37
C ALA A 676 9.03 35.08 -15.16
N VAL A 677 10.11 35.71 -14.69
CA VAL A 677 10.78 35.39 -13.43
C VAL A 677 10.84 36.64 -12.56
N LYS A 678 10.31 36.54 -11.35
CA LYS A 678 10.48 37.55 -10.30
C LYS A 678 11.29 36.97 -9.15
N ALA A 679 12.26 37.73 -8.65
CA ALA A 679 13.01 37.41 -7.45
C ALA A 679 12.99 38.61 -6.51
N THR A 680 12.52 38.43 -5.28
CA THR A 680 12.45 39.48 -4.26
C THR A 680 13.25 39.08 -3.03
N ALA A 681 14.34 39.78 -2.74
CA ALA A 681 15.15 39.59 -1.54
C ALA A 681 14.99 40.80 -0.59
N PHE A 682 14.31 40.60 0.53
CA PHE A 682 14.01 41.64 1.54
C PHE A 682 14.91 41.54 2.78
N SER A 683 15.01 40.37 3.38
CA SER A 683 15.71 40.17 4.67
C SER A 683 16.70 39.01 4.64
N LYS A 684 16.63 38.18 3.61
CA LYS A 684 17.42 36.96 3.43
C LYS A 684 18.25 37.03 2.17
N ASN A 685 19.37 36.32 2.19
CA ASN A 685 20.22 36.20 1.01
C ASN A 685 19.72 35.06 0.13
N MET A 686 19.37 35.37 -1.11
CA MET A 686 19.06 34.38 -2.13
C MET A 686 20.33 34.00 -2.88
N ARG A 687 20.62 32.70 -2.95
CA ARG A 687 21.91 32.21 -3.45
C ARG A 687 21.71 31.16 -4.52
N LYS A 688 22.54 31.22 -5.57
CA LYS A 688 22.61 30.18 -6.60
C LYS A 688 21.24 29.89 -7.23
N LEU A 689 20.50 30.95 -7.55
CA LEU A 689 19.28 30.84 -8.36
C LEU A 689 19.71 30.79 -9.82
N ALA A 690 19.36 29.73 -10.54
CA ALA A 690 19.76 29.56 -11.93
C ALA A 690 18.54 29.32 -12.81
N VAL A 691 18.32 30.18 -13.80
CA VAL A 691 17.32 29.97 -14.86
C VAL A 691 18.05 29.70 -16.16
N LYS A 692 17.70 28.63 -16.89
CA LYS A 692 18.38 28.19 -18.11
C LYS A 692 17.39 27.85 -19.20
N GLY A 693 17.59 28.35 -20.42
CA GLY A 693 16.78 28.05 -21.59
C GLY A 693 15.26 28.32 -21.45
N LEU A 694 14.84 29.26 -20.59
CA LEU A 694 13.42 29.57 -20.40
C LEU A 694 12.87 30.38 -21.59
N LYS A 695 11.74 29.96 -22.17
CA LYS A 695 11.02 30.77 -23.18
C LYS A 695 10.11 31.78 -22.49
N VAL A 696 10.28 33.06 -22.80
CA VAL A 696 9.52 34.17 -22.23
C VAL A 696 8.74 34.85 -23.35
N GLU A 697 7.42 34.97 -23.19
CA GLU A 697 6.54 35.52 -24.21
C GLU A 697 5.52 36.49 -23.64
N ALA A 698 5.42 37.70 -24.20
CA ALA A 698 4.37 38.67 -23.85
C ALA A 698 4.27 38.97 -22.33
N CYS A 699 5.39 38.92 -21.62
CA CYS A 699 5.50 39.32 -20.21
C CYS A 699 5.97 40.77 -20.09
N ALA A 700 5.65 41.47 -18.99
CA ALA A 700 6.16 42.83 -18.81
C ALA A 700 7.69 42.88 -18.62
N TYR A 701 8.24 41.97 -17.80
CA TYR A 701 9.69 41.73 -17.68
C TYR A 701 10.06 40.27 -17.96
N ALA A 702 11.26 40.02 -18.48
CA ALA A 702 11.82 38.66 -18.50
C ALA A 702 12.35 38.27 -17.11
N LEU A 703 13.11 39.17 -16.49
CA LEU A 703 13.55 39.08 -15.10
C LEU A 703 13.25 40.39 -14.36
N ASN A 704 12.55 40.29 -13.24
CA ASN A 704 12.43 41.37 -12.26
C ASN A 704 13.11 40.92 -10.95
N ALA A 705 14.26 41.51 -10.63
CA ALA A 705 15.01 41.26 -9.41
C ALA A 705 14.91 42.46 -8.46
N GLU A 706 14.07 42.36 -7.44
CA GLU A 706 13.86 43.39 -6.44
C GLU A 706 14.68 43.11 -5.19
N LYS A 707 15.46 44.10 -4.77
CA LYS A 707 16.19 44.08 -3.50
C LYS A 707 15.67 45.20 -2.62
N SER A 708 15.34 44.85 -1.38
CA SER A 708 14.98 45.79 -0.33
C SER A 708 15.56 45.31 1.01
N GLY A 709 15.56 46.16 2.03
CA GLY A 709 16.08 45.80 3.35
C GLY A 709 17.54 45.31 3.33
N SER A 710 17.81 44.20 4.03
CA SER A 710 19.14 43.59 4.17
C SER A 710 19.38 42.40 3.23
N GLY A 711 18.39 41.99 2.45
CA GLY A 711 18.49 40.86 1.52
C GLY A 711 19.49 41.10 0.39
N LEU A 712 20.17 40.02 -0.07
CA LEU A 712 21.16 40.06 -1.16
C LEU A 712 20.94 38.93 -2.16
N PHE A 713 21.32 39.15 -3.42
CA PHE A 713 21.49 38.08 -4.41
C PHE A 713 22.96 37.66 -4.50
N THR A 714 23.25 36.37 -4.65
CA THR A 714 24.63 35.89 -4.82
C THR A 714 24.69 34.68 -5.75
N GLY A 715 25.48 34.80 -6.82
CA GLY A 715 25.66 33.72 -7.80
C GLY A 715 24.38 33.37 -8.56
N CYS A 716 23.54 34.37 -8.85
CA CYS A 716 22.29 34.18 -9.58
C CYS A 716 22.54 34.33 -11.08
N THR A 717 21.87 33.51 -11.89
CA THR A 717 22.04 33.47 -13.35
C THR A 717 20.70 33.37 -14.05
N PHE A 718 20.59 33.98 -15.22
CA PHE A 718 19.41 33.87 -16.08
C PHE A 718 19.82 33.67 -17.53
N ASP A 719 19.23 32.65 -18.15
CA ASP A 719 19.32 32.35 -19.57
C ASP A 719 17.94 32.01 -20.14
N GLY A 720 17.59 32.65 -21.25
CA GLY A 720 16.27 32.55 -21.85
C GLY A 720 16.09 33.25 -23.20
N ASP A 721 15.00 32.84 -23.86
CA ASP A 721 14.54 33.30 -25.17
C ASP A 721 13.37 34.27 -24.96
N CYS A 722 13.59 35.57 -25.18
CA CYS A 722 12.65 36.63 -24.80
C CYS A 722 11.93 37.25 -26.01
N TRP A 723 10.61 37.05 -26.12
CA TRP A 723 9.78 37.45 -27.25
C TRP A 723 8.66 38.38 -26.78
N GLY A 724 8.50 39.55 -27.42
CA GLY A 724 7.37 40.44 -27.14
C GLY A 724 7.27 40.90 -25.69
N VAL A 725 8.41 41.06 -24.99
CA VAL A 725 8.44 41.66 -23.66
C VAL A 725 7.95 43.10 -23.75
N THR A 726 7.09 43.57 -22.85
CA THR A 726 6.36 44.84 -23.08
C THR A 726 6.93 46.06 -22.35
N THR A 727 7.74 45.87 -21.31
CA THR A 727 8.25 46.98 -20.49
C THR A 727 9.77 47.08 -20.55
N GLU A 728 10.49 46.08 -20.05
CA GLU A 728 11.96 46.03 -20.05
C GLU A 728 12.40 44.58 -19.87
N LEU A 729 13.55 44.18 -20.42
CA LEU A 729 14.00 42.78 -20.29
C LEU A 729 14.38 42.42 -18.85
N PHE A 730 15.25 43.23 -18.24
CA PHE A 730 15.90 42.93 -16.96
C PHE A 730 15.83 44.15 -16.03
N TYR A 731 14.95 44.07 -15.03
CA TYR A 731 14.79 45.11 -14.02
C TYR A 731 15.46 44.71 -12.70
N GLY A 732 16.25 45.62 -12.11
CA GLY A 732 16.93 45.42 -10.83
C GLY A 732 17.98 44.30 -10.79
N ALA A 733 18.39 43.80 -11.95
CA ALA A 733 19.19 42.57 -12.11
C ALA A 733 20.71 42.76 -11.95
N ALA A 734 21.17 43.78 -11.22
CA ALA A 734 22.60 44.14 -11.11
C ALA A 734 23.51 43.01 -10.57
N ASP A 735 22.94 42.13 -9.75
CA ASP A 735 23.61 40.98 -9.13
C ASP A 735 23.38 39.65 -9.90
N TRP A 736 22.82 39.71 -11.11
CA TRP A 736 22.50 38.56 -11.95
C TRP A 736 23.36 38.53 -13.20
N LEU A 737 24.00 37.38 -13.46
CA LEU A 737 24.70 37.11 -14.71
C LEU A 737 23.72 36.61 -15.77
N ILE A 738 23.64 37.33 -16.89
CA ILE A 738 22.67 37.06 -17.94
C ILE A 738 23.35 36.45 -19.17
N SER A 739 22.71 35.46 -19.78
CA SER A 739 23.03 34.95 -21.11
C SER A 739 21.73 34.72 -21.87
N GLY A 740 21.27 35.67 -22.67
CA GLY A 740 19.95 35.55 -23.32
C GLY A 740 19.92 35.92 -24.79
N LYS A 741 18.75 35.74 -25.42
CA LYS A 741 18.48 36.23 -26.79
C LYS A 741 17.03 36.70 -26.91
N GLY A 742 16.77 37.68 -27.77
CA GLY A 742 15.42 38.24 -27.90
C GLY A 742 15.36 39.63 -28.49
N GLU A 743 14.19 40.24 -28.42
CA GLU A 743 13.96 41.64 -28.80
C GLU A 743 14.49 42.57 -27.70
N TRP A 744 15.45 43.43 -28.02
CA TRP A 744 16.04 44.32 -27.03
C TRP A 744 15.12 45.48 -26.62
N ILE A 745 14.83 45.58 -25.32
CA ILE A 745 13.98 46.64 -24.75
C ILE A 745 14.57 47.11 -23.41
N GLY A 746 14.53 48.43 -23.17
CA GLY A 746 14.91 49.06 -21.89
C GLY A 746 16.41 49.30 -21.69
N ALA A 747 16.73 49.86 -20.52
CA ALA A 747 18.08 50.20 -20.08
C ALA A 747 18.50 49.23 -18.97
N ASN A 748 18.78 47.99 -19.39
CA ASN A 748 18.99 46.87 -18.49
C ASN A 748 20.28 47.02 -17.66
N VAL A 749 20.22 47.12 -16.33
CA VAL A 749 21.43 47.06 -15.47
C VAL A 749 21.59 45.65 -14.95
N VAL A 750 22.72 45.01 -15.28
CA VAL A 750 22.98 43.59 -14.94
C VAL A 750 24.41 43.38 -14.42
N GLN A 751 24.78 42.15 -14.05
CA GLN A 751 26.16 41.85 -13.66
C GLN A 751 27.11 41.99 -14.87
N ARG A 752 28.30 42.55 -14.63
CA ARG A 752 29.35 42.66 -15.66
C ARG A 752 29.71 41.27 -16.21
N GLY A 753 29.92 41.21 -17.53
CA GLY A 753 30.16 39.96 -18.24
C GLY A 753 28.90 39.29 -18.79
N SER A 754 27.71 39.82 -18.47
CA SER A 754 26.46 39.38 -19.09
C SER A 754 26.45 39.61 -20.59
N ILE A 755 25.79 38.71 -21.33
CA ILE A 755 25.65 38.76 -22.79
C ILE A 755 24.18 38.65 -23.22
N PHE A 756 23.84 39.28 -24.35
CA PHE A 756 22.51 39.19 -24.94
C PHE A 756 22.55 39.31 -26.47
N GLN A 757 21.97 38.35 -27.18
CA GLN A 757 21.80 38.43 -28.63
C GLN A 757 20.50 39.16 -28.98
N ASP A 758 20.62 40.39 -29.46
CA ASP A 758 19.49 41.23 -29.85
C ASP A 758 19.03 40.86 -31.26
N TRP A 759 17.77 40.46 -31.41
CA TRP A 759 17.17 40.15 -32.72
C TRP A 759 16.83 41.38 -33.54
N SER A 760 16.49 42.49 -32.88
CA SER A 760 16.11 43.74 -33.54
C SER A 760 17.32 44.37 -34.24
N SER A 761 18.45 44.45 -33.54
CA SER A 761 19.70 44.98 -34.11
C SER A 761 20.63 43.93 -34.72
N LYS A 762 20.31 42.63 -34.53
CA LYS A 762 21.17 41.48 -34.89
C LYS A 762 22.54 41.48 -34.20
N ALA A 763 22.74 42.31 -33.18
CA ALA A 763 24.01 42.48 -32.52
C ALA A 763 24.12 41.62 -31.25
N LEU A 764 25.31 41.09 -31.00
CA LEU A 764 25.67 40.57 -29.68
C LEU A 764 26.00 41.74 -28.76
N LYS A 765 25.35 41.81 -27.60
CA LYS A 765 25.57 42.83 -26.58
C LYS A 765 26.28 42.20 -25.38
N GLN A 766 27.22 42.94 -24.80
CA GLN A 766 27.89 42.61 -23.54
C GLN A 766 27.70 43.75 -22.55
N TYR A 767 27.45 43.43 -21.28
CA TYR A 767 27.40 44.42 -20.22
C TYR A 767 28.80 44.69 -19.65
N ALA A 768 29.29 45.91 -19.86
CA ALA A 768 30.60 46.39 -19.43
C ALA A 768 30.45 47.49 -18.36
N ALA A 769 31.57 48.06 -17.91
CA ALA A 769 31.57 49.15 -16.92
C ALA A 769 30.77 50.39 -17.37
N SER A 770 30.70 50.63 -18.68
CA SER A 770 29.96 51.73 -19.31
C SER A 770 28.52 51.37 -19.69
N GLY A 771 28.00 50.22 -19.25
CA GLY A 771 26.67 49.70 -19.62
C GLY A 771 26.74 48.70 -20.77
N TRP A 772 25.61 48.50 -21.47
CA TRP A 772 25.54 47.61 -22.62
C TRP A 772 26.29 48.18 -23.82
N ILE A 773 27.30 47.46 -24.26
CA ILE A 773 28.00 47.72 -25.51
C ILE A 773 27.68 46.57 -26.46
N SER A 774 27.35 46.84 -27.72
CA SER A 774 27.43 45.75 -28.70
C SER A 774 28.90 45.41 -28.89
N VAL A 775 29.22 44.15 -28.65
CA VAL A 775 30.54 43.61 -28.88
C VAL A 775 30.63 43.16 -30.31
N ASP A 776 31.84 43.27 -30.83
CA ASP A 776 32.18 42.84 -32.17
C ASP A 776 31.99 41.32 -32.21
N GLY A 777 30.88 40.90 -32.84
CA GLY A 777 30.40 39.53 -32.86
C GLY A 777 30.38 38.98 -34.28
N SER A 778 30.40 37.67 -34.38
CA SER A 778 30.20 36.98 -35.65
C SER A 778 28.73 37.07 -36.07
N PHE A 779 28.43 37.50 -37.30
CA PHE A 779 27.08 37.46 -37.86
C PHE A 779 27.11 36.83 -39.26
N THR A 780 26.00 36.24 -39.68
CA THR A 780 25.89 35.56 -40.97
C THR A 780 24.85 36.23 -41.86
N ILE A 781 25.18 36.41 -43.13
CA ILE A 781 24.31 36.96 -44.16
C ILE A 781 24.14 35.94 -45.29
N SER A 782 23.00 35.97 -45.98
CA SER A 782 22.81 35.28 -47.25
C SER A 782 22.74 36.32 -48.37
N LEU A 783 23.61 36.18 -49.37
CA LEU A 783 23.66 37.06 -50.53
C LEU A 783 23.40 36.27 -51.79
N ALA A 784 22.49 36.79 -52.62
CA ALA A 784 22.30 36.28 -53.97
C ALA A 784 23.56 36.53 -54.81
N ASP A 785 23.68 35.82 -55.92
CA ASP A 785 24.67 36.19 -56.93
C ASP A 785 24.41 37.62 -57.41
N ASP A 786 25.47 38.37 -57.69
CA ASP A 786 25.46 39.78 -58.07
C ASP A 786 24.83 40.73 -57.02
N ALA A 787 24.69 40.28 -55.78
CA ALA A 787 24.24 41.11 -54.66
C ALA A 787 25.42 41.56 -53.79
N PHE A 788 25.24 42.71 -53.13
CA PHE A 788 26.16 43.17 -52.10
C PHE A 788 25.43 43.48 -50.78
N PHE A 789 26.20 43.39 -49.70
CA PHE A 789 25.85 43.81 -48.36
C PHE A 789 26.77 44.93 -47.95
N SER A 790 26.24 45.92 -47.23
CA SER A 790 27.05 46.98 -46.63
C SER A 790 26.75 47.07 -45.14
N TRP A 791 27.79 47.29 -44.36
CA TRP A 791 27.72 47.41 -42.91
C TRP A 791 28.72 48.47 -42.43
N THR A 792 28.30 49.33 -41.52
CA THR A 792 29.18 50.30 -40.86
C THR A 792 29.73 49.67 -39.58
N PRO A 793 30.97 49.16 -39.60
CA PRO A 793 31.58 48.58 -38.40
C PRO A 793 31.81 49.63 -37.32
N LYS A 794 31.83 49.18 -36.06
CA LYS A 794 31.95 50.07 -34.89
C LYS A 794 33.31 50.70 -34.76
N LYS A 795 34.36 49.96 -35.14
CA LYS A 795 35.71 50.49 -35.23
C LYS A 795 36.01 50.77 -36.68
N SER A 796 36.71 51.86 -36.93
CA SER A 796 37.12 52.20 -38.28
C SER A 796 38.40 51.49 -38.71
N ASP A 797 38.98 50.65 -37.86
CA ASP A 797 40.24 49.93 -38.06
C ASP A 797 40.15 48.61 -37.27
N MET A 798 40.06 47.46 -37.96
CA MET A 798 39.74 46.17 -37.33
C MET A 798 40.25 44.97 -38.14
N TRP A 799 40.20 43.80 -37.52
CA TRP A 799 40.35 42.52 -38.18
C TRP A 799 38.98 41.94 -38.51
N VAL A 800 38.84 41.28 -39.66
CA VAL A 800 37.61 40.61 -40.09
C VAL A 800 37.94 39.20 -40.55
N LEU A 801 37.27 38.21 -39.99
CA LEU A 801 37.24 36.87 -40.55
C LEU A 801 36.00 36.75 -41.44
N ILE A 802 36.19 36.29 -42.66
CA ILE A 802 35.10 35.89 -43.56
C ILE A 802 35.18 34.38 -43.73
N SER A 803 34.03 33.72 -43.67
CA SER A 803 33.91 32.30 -44.00
C SER A 803 32.61 32.04 -44.74
N THR A 804 32.63 31.07 -45.64
CA THR A 804 31.44 30.49 -46.29
C THR A 804 31.43 28.99 -46.03
N GLY A 805 30.37 28.28 -46.42
CA GLY A 805 30.23 26.82 -46.24
C GLY A 805 31.22 25.94 -47.02
N GLY A 806 32.38 26.44 -47.43
CA GLY A 806 33.40 25.72 -48.19
C GLY A 806 34.81 26.32 -48.02
N THR A 807 35.81 25.70 -48.65
CA THR A 807 37.23 26.10 -48.54
C THR A 807 37.65 27.17 -49.56
N THR A 808 36.72 27.69 -50.37
CA THR A 808 37.06 28.58 -51.48
C THR A 808 36.94 30.06 -51.12
N TYR A 809 35.92 30.43 -50.32
CA TYR A 809 35.60 31.81 -49.96
C TYR A 809 35.69 32.03 -48.45
N TYR A 810 36.90 31.95 -47.91
CA TYR A 810 37.20 32.26 -46.52
C TYR A 810 38.46 33.12 -46.43
N GLY A 811 38.65 33.84 -45.34
CA GLY A 811 39.91 34.51 -45.07
C GLY A 811 39.89 35.44 -43.87
N GLN A 812 41.10 35.80 -43.46
CA GLN A 812 41.39 36.81 -42.44
C GLN A 812 41.85 38.09 -43.13
N LEU A 813 41.18 39.17 -42.80
CA LEU A 813 41.35 40.48 -43.40
C LEU A 813 41.70 41.48 -42.30
N TRP A 814 42.56 42.44 -42.62
CA TRP A 814 42.63 43.70 -41.89
C TRP A 814 41.94 44.76 -42.72
N VAL A 815 41.08 45.56 -42.11
CA VAL A 815 40.27 46.57 -42.81
C VAL A 815 40.22 47.87 -42.02
N ARG A 816 40.30 48.97 -42.75
CA ARG A 816 40.14 50.35 -42.27
C ARG A 816 39.04 51.02 -43.08
N THR A 817 37.96 51.41 -42.42
CA THR A 817 36.79 52.05 -43.02
C THR A 817 36.77 53.56 -42.83
N THR A 818 37.89 54.25 -42.57
CA THR A 818 37.89 55.73 -42.45
C THR A 818 37.72 56.41 -43.82
N SER A 819 37.82 57.75 -43.85
CA SER A 819 37.91 58.53 -45.09
C SER A 819 39.14 58.18 -45.95
N SER A 820 40.12 57.46 -45.39
CA SER A 820 41.27 56.89 -46.09
C SER A 820 41.18 55.36 -46.02
N PRO A 821 40.28 54.74 -46.83
CA PRO A 821 39.98 53.32 -46.72
C PRO A 821 41.18 52.45 -47.10
N ALA A 822 41.37 51.35 -46.37
CA ALA A 822 42.40 50.36 -46.67
C ALA A 822 41.92 48.97 -46.29
N SER A 823 42.23 47.97 -47.11
CA SER A 823 41.91 46.57 -46.84
C SER A 823 43.06 45.70 -47.31
N VAL A 824 43.40 44.70 -46.50
CA VAL A 824 44.45 43.73 -46.79
C VAL A 824 43.92 42.35 -46.45
N LYS A 825 43.98 41.46 -47.43
CA LYS A 825 43.79 40.03 -47.19
C LYS A 825 45.09 39.47 -46.62
N VAL A 826 45.04 39.05 -45.36
CA VAL A 826 46.19 38.52 -44.64
C VAL A 826 46.33 37.02 -44.87
N ALA A 827 45.21 36.29 -44.92
CA ALA A 827 45.16 34.87 -45.28
C ALA A 827 43.77 34.52 -45.85
N GLY A 828 43.64 33.43 -46.61
CA GLY A 828 42.33 32.94 -47.06
C GLY A 828 42.33 32.19 -48.40
N GLY A 829 41.19 31.61 -48.74
CA GLY A 829 40.95 30.89 -50.01
C GLY A 829 41.12 31.79 -51.24
N THR A 830 41.46 31.22 -52.39
CA THR A 830 41.86 31.96 -53.60
C THR A 830 40.82 32.96 -54.09
N ASN A 831 39.54 32.70 -53.82
CA ASN A 831 38.43 33.46 -54.38
C ASN A 831 37.84 34.47 -53.38
N LEU A 832 38.57 34.78 -52.30
CA LEU A 832 38.29 35.97 -51.48
C LEU A 832 39.18 37.12 -51.97
N ALA A 833 38.57 38.21 -52.43
CA ALA A 833 39.23 39.44 -52.85
C ALA A 833 38.94 40.59 -51.88
N VAL A 834 39.83 41.59 -51.84
CA VAL A 834 39.62 42.83 -51.08
C VAL A 834 39.89 44.06 -51.95
N MET A 835 39.18 45.16 -51.70
CA MET A 835 39.41 46.44 -52.40
C MET A 835 39.03 47.66 -51.55
N ASN A 836 39.57 48.83 -51.93
CA ASN A 836 39.41 50.09 -51.18
C ASN A 836 38.35 51.01 -51.80
N SER A 837 37.22 50.44 -52.23
CA SER A 837 36.06 51.16 -52.78
C SER A 837 34.75 50.49 -52.36
N ALA A 838 33.63 51.20 -52.51
CA ALA A 838 32.30 50.61 -52.37
C ALA A 838 32.05 49.54 -53.44
N LEU A 839 31.20 48.58 -53.09
CA LEU A 839 30.72 47.52 -53.98
C LEU A 839 29.27 47.79 -54.35
N SER A 840 28.87 47.34 -55.54
CA SER A 840 27.56 47.66 -56.14
C SER A 840 26.72 46.42 -56.47
N GLY A 841 27.25 45.22 -56.26
CA GLY A 841 26.71 43.97 -56.77
C GLY A 841 27.45 43.46 -58.01
N THR A 842 28.15 44.36 -58.72
CA THR A 842 28.85 44.06 -59.98
C THR A 842 30.29 44.58 -60.03
N THR A 843 30.83 45.08 -58.92
CA THR A 843 32.13 45.77 -58.89
C THR A 843 33.31 44.79 -58.83
N GLY A 844 33.13 43.67 -58.13
CA GLY A 844 34.10 42.60 -57.96
C GLY A 844 34.18 41.67 -59.16
N VAL A 845 35.20 40.81 -59.14
CA VAL A 845 35.48 39.87 -60.24
C VAL A 845 34.59 38.63 -60.12
N ASP A 846 34.06 38.16 -61.25
CA ASP A 846 33.31 36.91 -61.34
C ASP A 846 34.10 35.74 -60.75
N GLY A 847 33.39 34.88 -60.01
CA GLY A 847 33.95 33.76 -59.28
C GLY A 847 34.48 34.08 -57.90
N ASN A 848 34.32 35.32 -57.37
CA ASN A 848 34.84 35.74 -56.05
C ASN A 848 33.77 36.22 -55.06
N ILE A 849 34.11 36.15 -53.78
CA ILE A 849 33.56 37.04 -52.75
C ILE A 849 34.51 38.23 -52.62
N THR A 850 34.01 39.45 -52.76
CA THR A 850 34.84 40.66 -52.65
C THR A 850 34.46 41.45 -51.41
N VAL A 851 35.46 41.91 -50.65
CA VAL A 851 35.28 42.83 -49.52
C VAL A 851 35.76 44.21 -49.88
N GLY A 852 34.86 45.18 -49.86
CA GLY A 852 35.13 46.58 -50.15
C GLY A 852 35.13 47.40 -48.87
N VAL A 853 35.87 48.50 -48.82
CA VAL A 853 35.78 49.48 -47.74
C VAL A 853 35.76 50.90 -48.28
N GLN A 854 34.82 51.72 -47.79
CA GLN A 854 34.73 53.14 -48.14
C GLN A 854 33.93 53.93 -47.10
N SER A 855 34.47 55.07 -46.66
CA SER A 855 33.74 56.15 -45.95
C SER A 855 32.82 55.68 -44.81
N GLY A 856 33.39 54.97 -43.85
CA GLY A 856 32.71 54.43 -42.67
C GLY A 856 32.17 53.01 -42.86
N THR A 857 32.16 52.49 -44.09
CA THR A 857 31.38 51.30 -44.44
C THR A 857 32.26 50.20 -45.01
N LEU A 858 31.99 48.96 -44.59
CA LEU A 858 32.49 47.73 -45.17
C LEU A 858 31.41 47.14 -46.08
N TYR A 859 31.80 46.67 -47.25
CA TYR A 859 30.96 46.06 -48.25
C TYR A 859 31.39 44.61 -48.47
N ILE A 860 30.44 43.72 -48.72
CA ILE A 860 30.71 42.34 -49.13
C ILE A 860 29.84 42.08 -50.33
N GLU A 861 30.44 41.68 -51.43
CA GLU A 861 29.74 41.35 -52.67
C GLU A 861 29.97 39.90 -53.03
N ASN A 862 28.90 39.26 -53.48
CA ASN A 862 28.91 37.89 -53.94
C ASN A 862 28.86 37.85 -55.47
N ARG A 863 29.97 37.41 -56.09
CA ARG A 863 30.08 37.15 -57.54
C ARG A 863 30.36 35.66 -57.79
N ALA A 864 29.98 34.77 -56.87
CA ALA A 864 30.36 33.36 -56.92
C ALA A 864 29.57 32.51 -57.93
N GLY A 865 28.56 33.08 -58.62
CA GLY A 865 27.69 32.39 -59.58
C GLY A 865 26.49 31.69 -58.94
N ASN A 866 26.30 31.84 -57.62
CA ASN A 866 25.19 31.27 -56.85
C ASN A 866 25.01 32.01 -55.51
N ASN A 867 23.93 31.72 -54.79
CA ASN A 867 23.69 32.29 -53.46
C ASN A 867 24.73 31.79 -52.45
N GLN A 868 25.31 32.70 -51.68
CA GLN A 868 26.31 32.40 -50.65
C GLN A 868 25.82 32.77 -49.26
N THR A 869 26.09 31.91 -48.29
CA THR A 869 25.92 32.19 -46.86
C THR A 869 27.29 32.54 -46.28
N ILE A 870 27.46 33.79 -45.86
CA ILE A 870 28.74 34.37 -45.48
C ILE A 870 28.70 34.75 -44.00
N THR A 871 29.58 34.14 -43.20
CA THR A 871 29.82 34.49 -41.81
C THR A 871 30.95 35.51 -41.71
N ILE A 872 30.70 36.60 -40.99
CA ILE A 872 31.59 37.74 -40.83
C ILE A 872 31.87 37.89 -39.34
N THR A 873 33.12 37.76 -38.92
CA THR A 873 33.54 37.95 -37.53
C THR A 873 34.46 39.15 -37.44
N GLN A 874 34.02 40.20 -36.78
CA GLN A 874 34.90 41.30 -36.42
C GLN A 874 35.75 40.91 -35.21
N LEU A 875 37.04 41.20 -35.29
CA LEU A 875 38.05 40.98 -34.27
C LEU A 875 38.80 42.29 -34.02
N GLY A 876 39.06 42.60 -32.75
CA GLY A 876 39.90 43.72 -32.36
C GLY A 876 39.10 44.87 -31.80
#